data_AF-A0A7K6QRL9-F1
#
_entry.id   AF-A0A7K6QRL9-F1
#
_cell.length_a   1.000
_cell.length_b   1.000
_cell.length_c   1.000
_cell.angle_alpha   90.00
_cell.angle_beta   90.00
_cell.angle_gamma   90.00
#
_symmetry.space_group_name_H-M   'P 1'
#
loop_
_entity.id
_entity.type
_entity.pdbx_description
1 polymer ?
#
loop_
_entity_poly.entity_id
_entity_poly.type
_entity_poly.pdbx_seq_one_letter_code
_entity_poly.pdbx_strand_id
1 'polypeptide(L)'
;WEEVSIMDEKNTPIRTYQVCNVMEPSQNNWLRTDWIPREGAQRVYIEIKFTLRDCNSLPGVMGTCKETFNLYYYESNNDKERFIRESQFAKIDTIAADESFTQVDIGDRIMKLNTEIRDVGPLSKKGFYLAFQDVGACIALVSVRVFYKKCPLTVRNLAQFPDTITGADTSSLVEVRGSCVNNSEEKDVPKMYCGADGEWLVPIGNCLCNAGYEERNGECQACKIGYYKALSTDVACAKCPPHSYSIWEGSTSCTCDRGFFRAENDAASMPCTRPPSAPQNLISNVNETSVNLEWSPPQNRGGREDISYNVVCKRCGAGELSRCRSCGSGVHFSPQQNGLKTTKVSITDLLAHTNYTFEVWAVNGVSKQNPSQDQAVSVTVTTNQAAPSPIALIQAKEITRHSVALAWLEPDRPNGVILEYEVKYYEKDQNERSYRIVKTASRNTDIKGLNPLTSYVFHVRARTAAGYGDFSGPFEFTTNTVPSPIIGDGTNPTVLLVSVAGSVVLVVILIAAFVISRRRSKYSKAKQEADEEKHLNQGVRTYVDPFTYEDPNQAVREFAKEIDASCIKIEKVIGVGEFGEVCSGRLKVPGKREICVAIKTLKAGYTDKQRRDFLSEASIMGQFDHPNIIHLEGVVTKCKPVMIITEYMENGSLDAFLRKNDGRFTVIQLVGMLRGIGSGMKYLSDMSYVHRDLAARNILVNSNLVCKVSDFGMSRVLEDDPEAAYTTRGGKIPIRWTAPEAIAYRKFTSASDVWSYGIVMWEVMSYGERPYWDMSNQDVIKAIEEGYRLPPPMDCPIALHQLMLDCWQKERSDRPKFGQIVNMLDKLIRNPNSLKRTGSESSRPSTALLDPSSPEFSAVVSVSDWLQAMKMERYKDNFTAAGYTTLEAVVHMNQDDLARIGITALAHQNKILSSVQAMHTQMQQMHGRMVPV
;
A
#
# COMPACT_ATOMS: atom_id res chain seq x y z
N TRP A 1 -37.35 -14.72 41.77
CA TRP A 1 -36.67 -15.59 40.80
C TRP A 1 -36.66 -16.98 41.35
N GLU A 2 -37.25 -17.92 40.62
CA GLU A 2 -37.35 -19.33 40.98
C GLU A 2 -36.49 -20.16 40.03
N GLU A 3 -35.72 -21.10 40.58
CA GLU A 3 -34.93 -22.05 39.80
C GLU A 3 -35.83 -23.19 39.32
N VAL A 4 -35.83 -23.47 38.02
CA VAL A 4 -36.67 -24.50 37.39
C VAL A 4 -35.84 -25.36 36.43
N SER A 5 -36.16 -26.64 36.33
CA SER A 5 -35.54 -27.54 35.34
C SER A 5 -36.36 -27.56 34.06
N ILE A 6 -35.74 -27.26 32.92
CA ILE A 6 -36.33 -27.33 31.57
C ILE A 6 -35.50 -28.32 30.73
N MET A 7 -36.11 -28.96 29.73
CA MET A 7 -35.39 -29.81 28.78
C MET A 7 -34.94 -28.97 27.58
N ASP A 8 -33.66 -29.03 27.22
CA ASP A 8 -33.16 -28.40 26.00
C ASP A 8 -33.52 -29.22 24.73
N GLU A 9 -33.18 -28.68 23.55
CA GLU A 9 -33.43 -29.33 22.25
C GLU A 9 -32.77 -30.72 22.10
N LYS A 10 -31.78 -31.04 22.93
CA LYS A 10 -31.07 -32.33 22.96
C LYS A 10 -31.57 -33.25 24.06
N ASN A 11 -32.70 -32.92 24.70
CA ASN A 11 -33.25 -33.62 25.87
C ASN A 11 -32.29 -33.68 27.08
N THR A 12 -31.43 -32.68 27.23
CA THR A 12 -30.61 -32.51 28.43
C THR A 12 -31.36 -31.62 29.41
N PRO A 13 -31.51 -32.01 30.70
CA PRO A 13 -32.10 -31.15 31.70
C PRO A 13 -31.17 -29.97 31.97
N ILE A 14 -31.63 -28.76 31.67
CA ILE A 14 -30.98 -27.49 31.97
C ILE A 14 -31.68 -26.81 33.15
N ARG A 15 -30.92 -26.10 33.99
CA ARG A 15 -31.49 -25.28 35.06
C ARG A 15 -31.64 -23.85 34.58
N THR A 16 -32.86 -23.34 34.68
CA THR A 16 -33.26 -22.00 34.28
C THR A 16 -33.76 -21.22 35.48
N TYR A 17 -33.86 -19.90 35.35
CA TYR A 17 -34.44 -19.04 36.38
C TYR A 17 -35.62 -18.27 35.80
N GLN A 18 -36.76 -18.29 36.48
CA GLN A 18 -37.97 -17.61 36.01
C GLN A 18 -38.63 -16.74 37.09
N VAL A 19 -39.39 -15.75 36.65
CA VAL A 19 -40.24 -14.90 37.51
C VAL A 19 -41.41 -14.38 36.68
N CYS A 20 -42.61 -14.32 37.26
CA CYS A 20 -43.82 -13.86 36.58
C CYS A 20 -44.80 -13.21 37.57
N ASN A 21 -44.32 -12.26 38.36
CA ASN A 21 -45.09 -11.56 39.40
C ASN A 21 -45.80 -10.30 38.83
N VAL A 22 -46.48 -10.46 37.71
CA VAL A 22 -47.03 -9.37 36.89
C VAL A 22 -48.24 -8.63 37.51
N MET A 23 -48.87 -9.24 38.52
CA MET A 23 -50.05 -8.68 39.19
C MET A 23 -49.70 -7.68 40.31
N GLU A 24 -48.44 -7.63 40.73
CA GLU A 24 -48.00 -6.82 41.85
C GLU A 24 -47.71 -5.37 41.39
N PRO A 25 -48.13 -4.34 42.15
CA PRO A 25 -47.99 -2.94 41.74
C PRO A 25 -46.54 -2.43 41.72
N SER A 26 -45.64 -3.07 42.48
CA SER A 26 -44.20 -2.78 42.46
C SER A 26 -43.41 -4.05 42.72
N GLN A 27 -42.38 -4.30 41.92
CA GLN A 27 -41.47 -5.45 42.07
C GLN A 27 -40.00 -4.99 42.05
N ASN A 28 -39.15 -5.72 42.77
CA ASN A 28 -37.71 -5.51 42.82
C ASN A 28 -37.00 -6.86 43.04
N ASN A 29 -37.11 -7.76 42.08
CA ASN A 29 -36.65 -9.14 42.19
C ASN A 29 -35.22 -9.27 41.67
N TRP A 30 -34.25 -9.53 42.56
CA TRP A 30 -32.84 -9.69 42.18
C TRP A 30 -32.41 -11.15 42.07
N LEU A 31 -31.68 -11.47 41.01
CA LEU A 31 -30.93 -12.72 40.84
C LEU A 31 -29.47 -12.36 40.57
N ARG A 32 -28.53 -13.02 41.22
CA ARG A 32 -27.09 -12.75 41.09
C ARG A 32 -26.35 -14.02 40.71
N THR A 33 -25.35 -13.90 39.85
CA THR A 33 -24.40 -14.99 39.59
C THR A 33 -23.46 -15.20 40.77
N ASP A 34 -22.67 -16.27 40.71
CA ASP A 34 -21.44 -16.37 41.47
C ASP A 34 -20.38 -15.39 40.95
N TRP A 35 -19.24 -15.33 41.64
CA TRP A 35 -18.12 -14.48 41.26
C TRP A 35 -17.46 -15.01 39.99
N ILE A 36 -17.24 -14.13 39.01
CA ILE A 36 -16.65 -14.45 37.73
C ILE A 36 -15.24 -13.85 37.67
N PRO A 37 -14.16 -14.66 37.56
CA PRO A 37 -12.82 -14.13 37.34
C PRO A 37 -12.75 -13.45 35.98
N ARG A 38 -12.14 -12.25 35.92
CA ARG A 38 -11.95 -11.56 34.62
C ARG A 38 -10.72 -12.04 33.85
N GLU A 39 -9.85 -12.83 34.50
CA GLU A 39 -8.53 -13.19 34.00
C GLU A 39 -7.71 -11.95 33.61
N GLY A 40 -7.31 -11.83 32.34
CA GLY A 40 -6.65 -10.65 31.78
C GLY A 40 -7.60 -9.72 31.00
N ALA A 41 -8.88 -10.05 30.88
CA ALA A 41 -9.83 -9.29 30.07
C ALA A 41 -10.10 -7.92 30.69
N GLN A 42 -10.10 -6.89 29.84
CA GLN A 42 -10.57 -5.55 30.20
C GLN A 42 -12.01 -5.34 29.74
N ARG A 43 -12.41 -5.97 28.63
CA ARG A 43 -13.77 -5.95 28.09
C ARG A 43 -14.34 -7.37 28.13
N VAL A 44 -15.54 -7.52 28.66
CA VAL A 44 -16.24 -8.82 28.75
C VAL A 44 -17.62 -8.71 28.12
N TYR A 45 -18.04 -9.76 27.45
CA TYR A 45 -19.32 -9.90 26.78
C TYR A 45 -20.23 -10.85 27.55
N ILE A 46 -21.51 -10.51 27.58
CA ILE A 46 -22.56 -11.19 28.31
C ILE A 46 -23.65 -11.49 27.31
N GLU A 47 -23.77 -12.76 26.93
CA GLU A 47 -24.85 -13.29 26.09
C GLU A 47 -25.93 -13.87 26.99
N ILE A 48 -27.17 -13.42 26.80
CA ILE A 48 -28.33 -13.83 27.57
C ILE A 48 -29.35 -14.40 26.61
N LYS A 49 -29.77 -15.64 26.85
CA LYS A 49 -30.90 -16.25 26.17
C LYS A 49 -32.08 -16.35 27.12
N PHE A 50 -33.23 -15.85 26.70
CA PHE A 50 -34.41 -15.77 27.57
C PHE A 50 -35.71 -15.82 26.77
N THR A 51 -36.80 -16.17 27.45
CA THR A 51 -38.15 -16.05 26.92
C THR A 51 -38.90 -14.99 27.70
N LEU A 52 -39.73 -14.21 27.01
CA LEU A 52 -40.53 -13.15 27.60
C LEU A 52 -41.95 -13.19 27.06
N ARG A 53 -42.94 -13.16 27.97
CA ARG A 53 -44.34 -13.23 27.62
C ARG A 53 -44.93 -11.83 27.42
N ASP A 54 -45.70 -11.66 26.35
CA ASP A 54 -46.41 -10.41 26.04
C ASP A 54 -47.41 -10.05 27.16
N CYS A 55 -47.35 -8.82 27.66
CA CYS A 55 -48.28 -8.34 28.69
C CYS A 55 -49.74 -8.33 28.23
N ASN A 56 -50.01 -8.16 26.92
CA ASN A 56 -51.36 -8.21 26.35
C ASN A 56 -51.96 -9.63 26.40
N SER A 57 -51.11 -10.66 26.50
CA SER A 57 -51.54 -12.06 26.63
C SER A 57 -51.90 -12.46 28.06
N LEU A 58 -51.80 -11.52 29.01
CA LEU A 58 -52.06 -11.72 30.43
C LEU A 58 -53.29 -10.89 30.83
N PRO A 59 -54.35 -11.52 31.38
CA PRO A 59 -55.57 -10.80 31.74
C PRO A 59 -55.35 -9.95 33.00
N GLY A 60 -55.73 -8.66 32.94
CA GLY A 60 -55.83 -7.78 34.12
C GLY A 60 -54.53 -7.16 34.62
N VAL A 61 -53.46 -7.12 33.81
CA VAL A 61 -52.12 -6.66 34.23
C VAL A 61 -51.69 -5.30 33.65
N MET A 62 -52.61 -4.55 33.02
CA MET A 62 -52.30 -3.27 32.40
C MET A 62 -51.85 -2.25 33.45
N GLY A 63 -50.62 -1.75 33.33
CA GLY A 63 -50.01 -0.76 34.23
C GLY A 63 -48.95 -1.33 35.18
N THR A 64 -49.04 -2.62 35.54
CA THR A 64 -48.08 -3.32 36.42
C THR A 64 -47.09 -4.19 35.64
N CYS A 65 -47.54 -4.85 34.57
CA CYS A 65 -46.71 -5.71 33.74
C CYS A 65 -45.68 -4.92 32.92
N LYS A 66 -44.46 -5.47 32.81
CA LYS A 66 -43.36 -4.94 32.01
C LYS A 66 -42.83 -5.99 31.05
N GLU A 67 -42.30 -5.55 29.93
CA GLU A 67 -41.66 -6.41 28.92
C GLU A 67 -40.13 -6.24 28.90
N THR A 68 -39.59 -5.79 30.03
CA THR A 68 -38.18 -5.51 30.20
C THR A 68 -37.67 -5.95 31.56
N PHE A 69 -36.38 -6.24 31.63
CA PHE A 69 -35.64 -6.47 32.88
C PHE A 69 -34.31 -5.73 32.82
N ASN A 70 -33.67 -5.50 33.97
CA ASN A 70 -32.43 -4.76 34.03
C ASN A 70 -31.24 -5.69 34.27
N LEU A 71 -30.13 -5.42 33.59
CA LEU A 71 -28.86 -6.12 33.76
C LEU A 71 -27.87 -5.22 34.49
N TYR A 72 -27.16 -5.78 35.46
CA TYR A 72 -26.21 -5.08 36.32
C TYR A 72 -24.89 -5.84 36.47
N TYR A 73 -23.83 -5.13 36.85
CA TYR A 73 -22.57 -5.72 37.27
C TYR A 73 -21.96 -5.00 38.47
N TYR A 74 -21.09 -5.70 39.19
CA TYR A 74 -20.28 -5.14 40.27
C TYR A 74 -18.90 -5.78 40.30
N GLU A 75 -17.85 -4.96 40.20
CA GLU A 75 -16.46 -5.40 40.29
C GLU A 75 -16.04 -5.62 41.75
N SER A 76 -15.48 -6.80 42.05
CA SER A 76 -14.91 -7.11 43.36
C SER A 76 -13.63 -7.93 43.29
N ASN A 77 -12.73 -7.68 44.24
CA ASN A 77 -11.57 -8.53 44.51
C ASN A 77 -11.90 -9.69 45.45
N ASN A 78 -13.09 -9.69 46.06
CA ASN A 78 -13.57 -10.73 46.96
C ASN A 78 -14.48 -11.68 46.19
N ASP A 79 -14.13 -12.96 46.17
CA ASP A 79 -14.85 -14.05 45.49
C ASP A 79 -15.98 -14.64 46.34
N LYS A 80 -16.04 -14.30 47.64
CA LYS A 80 -16.95 -14.92 48.63
C LYS A 80 -17.97 -13.94 49.22
N GLU A 81 -18.36 -12.91 48.48
CA GLU A 81 -19.39 -11.98 48.96
C GLU A 81 -20.75 -12.66 49.11
N ARG A 82 -21.21 -12.78 50.37
CA ARG A 82 -22.49 -13.43 50.69
C ARG A 82 -23.70 -12.56 50.34
N PHE A 83 -23.57 -11.24 50.48
CA PHE A 83 -24.59 -10.24 50.15
C PHE A 83 -23.93 -8.97 49.60
N ILE A 84 -24.50 -8.40 48.55
CA ILE A 84 -24.04 -7.17 47.90
C ILE A 84 -25.19 -6.17 47.96
N ARG A 85 -24.93 -4.92 48.35
CA ARG A 85 -26.00 -3.92 48.42
C ARG A 85 -26.40 -3.51 47.00
N GLU A 86 -27.70 -3.37 46.75
CA GLU A 86 -28.25 -2.96 45.45
C GLU A 86 -27.60 -1.67 44.92
N SER A 87 -27.28 -0.72 45.81
CA SER A 87 -26.64 0.56 45.47
C SER A 87 -25.21 0.45 44.94
N GLN A 88 -24.56 -0.70 45.08
CA GLN A 88 -23.17 -0.91 44.62
C GLN A 88 -23.11 -1.44 43.19
N PHE A 89 -24.21 -1.97 42.68
CA PHE A 89 -24.29 -2.44 41.31
C PHE A 89 -24.38 -1.27 40.34
N ALA A 90 -23.58 -1.33 39.28
CA ALA A 90 -23.71 -0.44 38.14
C ALA A 90 -24.64 -1.09 37.11
N LYS A 91 -25.62 -0.32 36.62
CA LYS A 91 -26.54 -0.78 35.58
C LYS A 91 -25.79 -0.87 34.25
N ILE A 92 -25.92 -2.00 33.57
CA ILE A 92 -25.41 -2.22 32.22
C ILE A 92 -26.42 -1.68 31.22
N ASP A 93 -27.64 -2.24 31.22
CA ASP A 93 -28.70 -1.86 30.31
C ASP A 93 -30.07 -2.35 30.80
N THR A 94 -31.14 -1.84 30.18
CA THR A 94 -32.48 -2.43 30.24
C THR A 94 -32.66 -3.34 29.02
N ILE A 95 -32.87 -4.62 29.27
CA ILE A 95 -33.04 -5.64 28.25
C ILE A 95 -34.52 -5.80 27.92
N ALA A 96 -34.85 -5.67 26.64
CA ALA A 96 -36.16 -5.93 26.06
C ALA A 96 -36.09 -7.17 25.16
N ALA A 97 -37.22 -7.83 24.94
CA ALA A 97 -37.31 -8.90 23.95
C ALA A 97 -37.50 -8.32 22.54
N ASP A 98 -36.83 -8.89 21.55
CA ASP A 98 -37.10 -8.63 20.12
C ASP A 98 -38.42 -9.29 19.71
N GLU A 99 -38.72 -10.46 20.27
CA GLU A 99 -39.98 -11.16 20.09
C GLU A 99 -40.55 -11.66 21.42
N SER A 100 -41.79 -11.30 21.73
CA SER A 100 -42.56 -11.84 22.86
C SER A 100 -43.51 -12.95 22.38
N PHE A 101 -43.78 -13.92 23.27
CA PHE A 101 -44.74 -14.99 22.98
C PHE A 101 -46.12 -14.69 23.57
N THR A 102 -47.15 -15.08 22.83
CA THR A 102 -48.57 -14.85 23.12
C THR A 102 -49.29 -16.14 23.49
N GLN A 103 -50.58 -16.06 23.82
CA GLN A 103 -51.38 -17.24 24.15
C GLN A 103 -51.55 -18.21 22.97
N VAL A 104 -51.43 -17.72 21.73
CA VAL A 104 -51.46 -18.53 20.50
C VAL A 104 -50.17 -19.37 20.38
N ASP A 105 -49.02 -18.75 20.63
CA ASP A 105 -47.71 -19.41 20.56
C ASP A 105 -47.58 -20.55 21.60
N ILE A 106 -48.22 -20.40 22.77
CA ILE A 106 -48.27 -21.44 23.81
C ILE A 106 -49.10 -22.65 23.34
N GLY A 107 -50.17 -22.42 22.57
CA GLY A 107 -51.02 -23.48 21.99
C GLY A 107 -50.27 -24.35 20.98
N ASP A 108 -49.37 -23.74 20.21
CA ASP A 108 -48.52 -24.40 19.20
C ASP A 108 -47.20 -24.95 19.77
N ARG A 109 -46.97 -24.80 21.09
CA ARG A 109 -45.71 -25.14 21.79
C ARG A 109 -44.48 -24.41 21.23
N ILE A 110 -44.67 -23.22 20.67
CA ILE A 110 -43.60 -22.40 20.11
C ILE A 110 -43.10 -21.46 21.22
N MET A 111 -41.93 -21.75 21.77
CA MET A 111 -41.23 -20.83 22.68
C MET A 111 -40.32 -19.91 21.86
N LYS A 112 -40.57 -18.60 21.92
CA LYS A 112 -39.73 -17.60 21.26
C LYS A 112 -38.52 -17.27 22.14
N LEU A 113 -37.36 -17.79 21.74
CA LEU A 113 -36.11 -17.61 22.45
C LEU A 113 -35.39 -16.36 21.95
N ASN A 114 -35.27 -15.36 22.82
CA ASN A 114 -34.53 -14.13 22.55
C ASN A 114 -33.05 -14.33 22.89
N THR A 115 -32.14 -13.70 22.13
CA THR A 115 -30.71 -13.70 22.41
C THR A 115 -30.19 -12.27 22.39
N GLU A 116 -29.75 -11.78 23.55
CA GLU A 116 -29.23 -10.43 23.70
C GLU A 116 -27.77 -10.46 24.16
N ILE A 117 -26.92 -9.65 23.53
CA ILE A 117 -25.50 -9.54 23.90
C ILE A 117 -25.23 -8.13 24.38
N ARG A 118 -24.61 -8.00 25.56
CA ARG A 118 -24.10 -6.74 26.10
C ARG A 118 -22.64 -6.89 26.50
N ASP A 119 -21.94 -5.77 26.63
CA ASP A 119 -20.54 -5.75 27.04
C ASP A 119 -20.31 -4.79 28.21
N VAL A 120 -19.29 -5.09 29.00
CA VAL A 120 -18.84 -4.27 30.13
C VAL A 120 -17.33 -4.12 30.13
N GLY A 121 -16.87 -2.91 30.43
CA GLY A 121 -15.47 -2.59 30.56
C GLY A 121 -15.20 -1.07 30.49
N PRO A 122 -13.96 -0.65 30.79
CA PRO A 122 -12.83 -1.49 31.16
C PRO A 122 -12.89 -1.99 32.61
N LEU A 123 -12.79 -3.30 32.81
CA LEU A 123 -12.72 -3.94 34.12
C LEU A 123 -11.30 -3.86 34.70
N SER A 124 -11.22 -3.58 35.99
CA SER A 124 -9.97 -3.32 36.72
C SER A 124 -9.71 -4.29 37.87
N LYS A 125 -10.75 -4.78 38.56
CA LYS A 125 -10.61 -5.69 39.72
C LYS A 125 -10.43 -7.15 39.31
N LYS A 126 -10.11 -8.06 40.24
CA LYS A 126 -9.83 -9.48 39.93
C LYS A 126 -11.01 -10.22 39.27
N GLY A 127 -12.23 -9.78 39.52
CA GLY A 127 -13.44 -10.35 38.94
C GLY A 127 -14.67 -9.50 39.25
N PHE A 128 -15.83 -10.03 38.92
CA PHE A 128 -17.10 -9.30 39.02
C PHE A 128 -18.28 -10.25 39.22
N TYR A 129 -19.39 -9.69 39.67
CA TYR A 129 -20.69 -10.35 39.75
C TYR A 129 -21.63 -9.76 38.70
N LEU A 130 -22.48 -10.58 38.11
CA LEU A 130 -23.64 -10.12 37.34
C LEU A 130 -24.90 -10.22 38.17
N ALA A 131 -25.84 -9.31 37.92
CA ALA A 131 -27.14 -9.36 38.53
C ALA A 131 -28.26 -8.96 37.56
N PHE A 132 -29.42 -9.58 37.75
CA PHE A 132 -30.62 -9.43 36.96
C PHE A 132 -31.71 -8.92 37.89
N GLN A 133 -32.33 -7.80 37.53
CA GLN A 133 -33.41 -7.20 38.30
C GLN A 133 -34.68 -7.22 37.46
N ASP A 134 -35.69 -7.89 37.99
CA ASP A 134 -37.05 -7.86 37.47
C ASP A 134 -37.89 -6.83 38.24
N VAL A 135 -38.69 -6.06 37.49
CA VAL A 135 -39.55 -4.98 37.97
C VAL A 135 -41.03 -5.20 37.63
N GLY A 136 -41.41 -6.41 37.21
CA GLY A 136 -42.80 -6.77 36.91
C GLY A 136 -42.99 -7.49 35.57
N ALA A 137 -41.98 -8.20 35.08
CA ALA A 137 -42.03 -8.97 33.85
C ALA A 137 -42.39 -10.44 34.08
N CYS A 138 -42.82 -11.09 33.00
CA CYS A 138 -42.96 -12.54 32.94
C CYS A 138 -41.86 -13.12 32.06
N ILE A 139 -40.75 -13.51 32.71
CA ILE A 139 -39.49 -13.86 32.05
C ILE A 139 -38.94 -15.19 32.56
N ALA A 140 -38.31 -15.95 31.65
CA ALA A 140 -37.44 -17.07 31.98
C ALA A 140 -36.06 -16.90 31.36
N LEU A 141 -35.02 -16.83 32.18
CA LEU A 141 -33.61 -16.88 31.77
C LEU A 141 -33.22 -18.33 31.46
N VAL A 142 -32.94 -18.60 30.19
CA VAL A 142 -32.60 -19.93 29.68
C VAL A 142 -31.10 -20.18 29.75
N SER A 143 -30.27 -19.21 29.37
CA SER A 143 -28.82 -19.33 29.50
C SER A 143 -28.14 -17.97 29.67
N VAL A 144 -27.10 -17.93 30.49
CA VAL A 144 -26.20 -16.78 30.61
C VAL A 144 -24.78 -17.25 30.29
N ARG A 145 -24.18 -16.66 29.26
CA ARG A 145 -22.82 -16.97 28.83
C ARG A 145 -21.96 -15.72 28.91
N VAL A 146 -20.89 -15.80 29.69
CA VAL A 146 -19.94 -14.71 29.89
C VAL A 146 -18.62 -15.09 29.24
N PHE A 147 -18.09 -14.23 28.36
CA PHE A 147 -16.86 -14.51 27.62
C PHE A 147 -16.12 -13.22 27.26
N TYR A 148 -14.82 -13.33 27.03
CA TYR A 148 -14.02 -12.25 26.44
C TYR A 148 -13.50 -12.69 25.08
N LYS A 149 -13.03 -11.72 24.29
CA LYS A 149 -12.47 -11.97 22.96
C LYS A 149 -10.94 -11.91 23.02
N LYS A 150 -10.29 -12.70 22.18
CA LYS A 150 -8.85 -12.68 21.98
C LYS A 150 -8.54 -12.96 20.53
N CYS A 151 -7.46 -12.37 20.02
CA CYS A 151 -6.90 -12.75 18.74
C CYS A 151 -6.06 -14.02 18.92
N PRO A 152 -6.38 -15.12 18.19
CA PRO A 152 -5.74 -16.41 18.39
C PRO A 152 -4.31 -16.42 17.85
N LEU A 153 -3.42 -17.23 18.42
CA LEU A 153 -2.05 -17.40 17.96
C LEU A 153 -2.01 -17.68 16.45
N THR A 154 -1.21 -16.91 15.71
CA THR A 154 -1.10 -17.04 14.26
C THR A 154 0.31 -16.73 13.77
N VAL A 155 0.63 -17.18 12.57
CA VAL A 155 1.88 -16.83 11.88
C VAL A 155 1.53 -16.09 10.60
N ARG A 156 2.07 -14.89 10.43
CA ARG A 156 1.89 -14.04 9.25
C ARG A 156 3.24 -13.46 8.83
N ASN A 157 3.54 -13.51 7.54
CA ASN A 157 4.80 -13.01 6.98
C ASN A 157 6.05 -13.53 7.72
N LEU A 158 6.05 -14.84 8.04
CA LEU A 158 7.10 -15.51 8.82
C LEU A 158 7.34 -14.93 10.24
N ALA A 159 6.36 -14.22 10.80
CA ALA A 159 6.37 -13.77 12.17
C ALA A 159 5.20 -14.41 12.95
N GLN A 160 5.49 -14.92 14.13
CA GLN A 160 4.54 -15.49 15.07
C GLN A 160 3.96 -14.38 15.96
N PHE A 161 2.64 -14.36 16.10
CA PHE A 161 1.88 -13.46 16.95
C PHE A 161 1.15 -14.28 18.01
N PRO A 162 1.35 -14.00 19.31
CA PRO A 162 0.79 -14.80 20.40
C PRO A 162 -0.72 -14.53 20.59
N ASP A 163 -1.39 -15.42 21.33
CA ASP A 163 -2.73 -15.18 21.84
C ASP A 163 -2.79 -13.81 22.55
N THR A 164 -3.58 -12.89 22.03
CA THR A 164 -3.65 -11.50 22.52
C THR A 164 -5.07 -11.15 22.92
N ILE A 165 -5.27 -10.77 24.18
CA ILE A 165 -6.58 -10.32 24.69
C ILE A 165 -6.91 -8.94 24.10
N THR A 166 -8.17 -8.72 23.75
CA THR A 166 -8.62 -7.45 23.16
C THR A 166 -8.54 -6.28 24.15
N GLY A 167 -8.53 -5.06 23.59
CA GLY A 167 -8.38 -3.83 24.37
C GLY A 167 -9.62 -3.45 25.19
N ALA A 168 -9.50 -2.33 25.90
CA ALA A 168 -10.54 -1.82 26.80
C ALA A 168 -11.84 -1.43 26.09
N ASP A 169 -11.78 -0.87 24.88
CA ASP A 169 -12.94 -0.30 24.17
C ASP A 169 -13.36 -1.14 22.96
N THR A 170 -14.60 -1.01 22.53
CA THR A 170 -15.16 -1.71 21.35
C THR A 170 -14.53 -1.30 20.02
N SER A 171 -13.76 -0.21 20.00
CA SER A 171 -12.93 0.26 18.88
C SER A 171 -11.43 0.19 19.18
N SER A 172 -11.02 -0.43 20.29
CA SER A 172 -9.61 -0.55 20.67
C SER A 172 -8.85 -1.44 19.71
N LEU A 173 -7.59 -1.04 19.47
CA LEU A 173 -6.61 -1.77 18.69
C LEU A 173 -5.38 -2.00 19.56
N VAL A 174 -5.06 -3.26 19.82
CA VAL A 174 -3.86 -3.62 20.58
C VAL A 174 -2.73 -3.91 19.59
N GLU A 175 -1.70 -3.06 19.57
CA GLU A 175 -0.50 -3.31 18.77
C GLU A 175 0.29 -4.48 19.36
N VAL A 176 0.62 -5.46 18.52
CA VAL A 176 1.41 -6.64 18.88
C VAL A 176 2.61 -6.74 17.93
N ARG A 177 3.81 -6.75 18.52
CA ARG A 177 5.03 -7.05 17.77
C ARG A 177 5.15 -8.57 17.59
N GLY A 178 5.29 -8.99 16.34
CA GLY A 178 5.55 -10.38 15.99
C GLY A 178 6.98 -10.79 16.32
N SER A 179 7.19 -12.08 16.54
CA SER A 179 8.53 -12.67 16.67
C SER A 179 8.81 -13.51 15.43
N CYS A 180 9.93 -13.27 14.75
CA CYS A 180 10.31 -14.07 13.59
C CYS A 180 10.37 -15.56 13.92
N VAL A 181 9.84 -16.40 13.03
CA VAL A 181 9.87 -17.86 13.21
C VAL A 181 11.31 -18.38 13.17
N ASN A 182 11.54 -19.57 13.71
CA ASN A 182 12.89 -20.16 13.72
C ASN A 182 13.51 -20.22 12.32
N ASN A 183 14.81 -19.95 12.24
CA ASN A 183 15.57 -19.89 10.97
C ASN A 183 15.11 -18.78 10.01
N SER A 184 14.60 -17.67 10.55
CA SER A 184 14.30 -16.45 9.79
C SER A 184 14.87 -15.21 10.47
N GLU A 185 15.05 -14.14 9.70
CA GLU A 185 15.55 -12.85 10.14
C GLU A 185 14.55 -11.72 9.86
N GLU A 186 14.53 -10.71 10.75
CA GLU A 186 13.66 -9.54 10.61
C GLU A 186 14.18 -8.66 9.47
N LYS A 187 13.36 -8.44 8.44
CA LYS A 187 13.64 -7.45 7.39
C LYS A 187 13.05 -6.09 7.77
N ASP A 188 11.77 -6.10 8.10
CA ASP A 188 11.00 -4.96 8.59
C ASP A 188 10.25 -5.42 9.84
N VAL A 189 10.25 -4.62 10.91
CA VAL A 189 9.67 -4.98 12.22
C VAL A 189 8.24 -5.51 12.05
N PRO A 190 7.97 -6.81 12.29
CA PRO A 190 6.65 -7.39 12.09
C PRO A 190 5.71 -6.92 13.20
N LYS A 191 4.58 -6.36 12.81
CA LYS A 191 3.54 -5.84 13.70
C LYS A 191 2.16 -6.20 13.17
N MET A 192 1.25 -6.50 14.07
CA MET A 192 -0.17 -6.69 13.79
C MET A 192 -1.00 -6.02 14.88
N TYR A 193 -2.25 -5.71 14.58
CA TYR A 193 -3.17 -5.17 15.57
C TYR A 193 -4.25 -6.21 15.87
N CYS A 194 -4.51 -6.44 17.16
CA CYS A 194 -5.64 -7.23 17.59
C CYS A 194 -6.86 -6.33 17.75
N GLY A 195 -7.89 -6.58 16.93
CA GLY A 195 -9.15 -5.84 16.95
C GLY A 195 -10.03 -6.22 18.14
N ALA A 196 -10.94 -5.34 18.55
CA ALA A 196 -11.84 -5.57 19.68
C ALA A 196 -12.81 -6.76 19.48
N ASP A 197 -13.02 -7.19 18.24
CA ASP A 197 -13.80 -8.36 17.86
C ASP A 197 -13.02 -9.69 17.95
N GLY A 198 -11.73 -9.64 18.32
CA GLY A 198 -10.87 -10.82 18.41
C GLY A 198 -10.27 -11.23 17.07
N GLU A 199 -10.38 -10.39 16.04
CA GLU A 199 -9.76 -10.63 14.74
C GLU A 199 -8.42 -9.92 14.61
N TRP A 200 -7.50 -10.59 13.93
CA TRP A 200 -6.21 -10.03 13.57
C TRP A 200 -6.34 -9.11 12.37
N LEU A 201 -5.76 -7.92 12.49
CA LEU A 201 -5.76 -6.91 11.44
C LEU A 201 -4.50 -6.98 10.56
N VAL A 202 -4.43 -6.14 9.52
CA VAL A 202 -3.38 -6.20 8.49
C VAL A 202 -1.96 -6.25 9.09
N PRO A 203 -1.15 -7.26 8.72
CA PRO A 203 0.24 -7.34 9.14
C PRO A 203 1.11 -6.31 8.41
N ILE A 204 1.94 -5.63 9.19
CA ILE A 204 2.95 -4.69 8.73
C ILE A 204 4.33 -5.31 9.01
N GLY A 205 5.26 -5.20 8.07
CA GLY A 205 6.58 -5.81 8.19
C GLY A 205 6.57 -7.32 7.93
N ASN A 206 7.77 -7.89 7.90
CA ASN A 206 7.98 -9.30 7.55
C ASN A 206 9.35 -9.80 8.03
N CYS A 207 9.43 -11.12 8.17
CA CYS A 207 10.69 -11.84 8.30
C CYS A 207 11.03 -12.53 6.97
N LEU A 208 12.29 -12.92 6.79
CA LEU A 208 12.78 -13.67 5.65
C LEU A 208 13.45 -14.95 6.13
N CYS A 209 13.19 -16.09 5.50
CA CYS A 209 13.92 -17.30 5.81
C CYS A 209 15.41 -17.15 5.51
N ASN A 210 16.25 -17.62 6.42
CA ASN A 210 17.70 -17.57 6.32
C ASN A 210 18.22 -18.28 5.06
N ALA A 211 19.47 -18.03 4.70
CA ALA A 211 20.15 -18.80 3.66
C ALA A 211 20.06 -20.31 3.96
N GLY A 212 19.76 -21.11 2.95
CA GLY A 212 19.49 -22.54 3.08
C GLY A 212 18.06 -22.90 3.50
N TYR A 213 17.16 -21.94 3.77
CA TYR A 213 15.78 -22.22 4.20
C TYR A 213 14.73 -21.54 3.31
N GLU A 214 13.63 -22.22 3.05
CA GLU A 214 12.48 -21.70 2.31
C GLU A 214 11.20 -21.70 3.16
N GLU A 215 10.30 -20.78 2.82
CA GLU A 215 8.99 -20.69 3.48
C GLU A 215 8.10 -21.84 3.03
N ARG A 216 7.60 -22.60 4.01
CA ARG A 216 6.61 -23.65 3.79
C ARG A 216 5.65 -23.72 4.98
N ASN A 217 4.36 -23.54 4.72
CA ASN A 217 3.30 -23.55 5.74
C ASN A 217 3.53 -22.59 6.92
N GLY A 218 4.14 -21.42 6.68
CA GLY A 218 4.45 -20.45 7.74
C GLY A 218 5.70 -20.77 8.57
N GLU A 219 6.47 -21.79 8.18
CA GLU A 219 7.75 -22.12 8.80
C GLU A 219 8.89 -21.97 7.79
N CYS A 220 10.11 -21.74 8.28
CA CYS A 220 11.31 -21.81 7.45
C CYS A 220 11.89 -23.22 7.53
N GLN A 221 11.70 -23.98 6.46
CA GLN A 221 12.19 -25.35 6.34
C GLN A 221 13.47 -25.39 5.53
N ALA A 222 14.39 -26.27 5.93
CA ALA A 222 15.67 -26.43 5.26
C ALA A 222 15.48 -26.90 3.80
N CYS A 223 16.24 -26.33 2.87
CA CYS A 223 16.25 -26.77 1.48
C CYS A 223 16.51 -28.27 1.39
N LYS A 224 15.77 -28.95 0.51
CA LYS A 224 15.93 -30.40 0.29
C LYS A 224 17.28 -30.73 -0.35
N ILE A 225 17.69 -31.99 -0.21
CA ILE A 225 18.91 -32.52 -0.85
C ILE A 225 18.82 -32.29 -2.36
N GLY A 226 19.90 -31.80 -2.97
CA GLY A 226 19.94 -31.37 -4.37
C GLY A 226 19.39 -29.96 -4.64
N TYR A 227 18.94 -29.24 -3.60
CA TYR A 227 18.52 -27.85 -3.64
C TYR A 227 19.40 -26.99 -2.73
N TYR A 228 19.42 -25.69 -2.98
CA TYR A 228 20.18 -24.71 -2.19
C TYR A 228 19.47 -23.35 -2.20
N LYS A 229 19.84 -22.50 -1.24
CA LYS A 229 19.44 -21.09 -1.21
C LYS A 229 20.61 -20.24 -0.70
N ALA A 230 21.17 -19.37 -1.55
CA ALA A 230 22.42 -18.69 -1.25
C ALA A 230 22.23 -17.51 -0.29
N LEU A 231 21.18 -16.72 -0.48
CA LEU A 231 20.89 -15.52 0.30
C LEU A 231 19.52 -15.60 0.95
N SER A 232 19.31 -14.92 2.07
CA SER A 232 17.98 -14.82 2.72
C SER A 232 16.96 -14.08 1.85
N THR A 233 17.42 -13.15 1.02
CA THR A 233 16.61 -12.39 0.05
C THR A 233 16.11 -13.22 -1.13
N ASP A 234 16.67 -14.42 -1.35
CA ASP A 234 16.18 -15.31 -2.39
C ASP A 234 14.77 -15.82 -2.02
N VAL A 235 13.91 -15.98 -3.02
CA VAL A 235 12.48 -16.27 -2.79
C VAL A 235 12.26 -17.70 -2.27
N ALA A 236 12.96 -18.69 -2.82
CA ALA A 236 12.78 -20.10 -2.51
C ALA A 236 14.05 -20.90 -2.82
N CYS A 237 14.09 -22.17 -2.40
CA CYS A 237 15.21 -23.04 -2.72
C CYS A 237 15.26 -23.35 -4.22
N ALA A 238 16.42 -23.13 -4.83
CA ALA A 238 16.67 -23.45 -6.22
C ALA A 238 17.31 -24.84 -6.34
N LYS A 239 16.98 -25.57 -7.40
CA LYS A 239 17.68 -26.82 -7.72
C LYS A 239 19.14 -26.53 -8.04
N CYS A 240 20.06 -27.39 -7.60
CA CYS A 240 21.47 -27.24 -7.94
C CYS A 240 21.69 -27.15 -9.45
N PRO A 241 22.50 -26.19 -9.92
CA PRO A 241 22.78 -26.04 -11.34
C PRO A 241 23.66 -27.21 -11.86
N PRO A 242 23.73 -27.40 -13.20
CA PRO A 242 24.53 -28.46 -13.79
C PRO A 242 25.96 -28.57 -13.26
N HIS A 243 26.44 -29.80 -13.14
CA HIS A 243 27.77 -30.14 -12.62
C HIS A 243 28.01 -29.71 -11.16
N SER A 244 26.94 -29.58 -10.38
CA SER A 244 27.02 -29.28 -8.96
C SER A 244 25.91 -29.99 -8.19
N TYR A 245 26.16 -30.27 -6.91
CA TYR A 245 25.23 -31.00 -6.06
C TYR A 245 25.34 -30.57 -4.59
N SER A 246 24.22 -30.57 -3.88
CA SER A 246 24.14 -30.35 -2.44
C SER A 246 23.76 -31.65 -1.74
N ILE A 247 24.64 -32.11 -0.85
CA ILE A 247 24.50 -33.42 -0.17
C ILE A 247 23.66 -33.29 1.11
N TRP A 248 23.62 -32.09 1.69
CA TRP A 248 22.96 -31.81 2.97
C TRP A 248 21.68 -31.00 2.77
N GLU A 249 20.69 -31.24 3.62
CA GLU A 249 19.57 -30.29 3.75
C GLU A 249 20.09 -28.94 4.27
N GLY A 250 19.43 -27.85 3.91
CA GLY A 250 19.82 -26.51 4.40
C GLY A 250 21.04 -25.91 3.69
N SER A 251 21.43 -26.46 2.55
CA SER A 251 22.64 -26.03 1.84
C SER A 251 22.52 -24.60 1.30
N THR A 252 23.53 -23.77 1.54
CA THR A 252 23.63 -22.41 0.99
C THR A 252 24.33 -22.36 -0.36
N SER A 253 24.99 -23.45 -0.75
CA SER A 253 25.69 -23.58 -2.03
C SER A 253 25.70 -25.04 -2.48
N CYS A 254 25.93 -25.24 -3.79
CA CYS A 254 26.09 -26.58 -4.36
C CYS A 254 27.57 -26.83 -4.62
N THR A 255 28.12 -27.90 -4.06
CA THR A 255 29.49 -28.33 -4.29
C THR A 255 29.66 -28.77 -5.74
N CYS A 256 30.75 -28.37 -6.39
CA CYS A 256 31.00 -28.79 -7.78
C CYS A 256 31.35 -30.28 -7.86
N ASP A 257 30.91 -30.91 -8.95
CA ASP A 257 31.29 -32.29 -9.28
C ASP A 257 32.80 -32.37 -9.58
N ARG A 258 33.35 -33.58 -9.44
CA ARG A 258 34.79 -33.82 -9.67
C ARG A 258 35.21 -33.38 -11.09
N GLY A 259 36.20 -32.50 -11.16
CA GLY A 259 36.73 -31.95 -12.42
C GLY A 259 36.00 -30.70 -12.95
N PHE A 260 35.00 -30.21 -12.22
CA PHE A 260 34.31 -28.95 -12.46
C PHE A 260 34.54 -27.96 -11.33
N PHE A 261 34.49 -26.67 -11.66
CA PHE A 261 34.89 -25.58 -10.78
C PHE A 261 34.05 -24.31 -11.06
N ARG A 262 34.09 -23.36 -10.13
CA ARG A 262 33.59 -21.99 -10.30
C ARG A 262 34.73 -20.99 -10.17
N ALA A 263 34.71 -19.94 -10.97
CA ALA A 263 35.62 -18.80 -10.81
C ALA A 263 35.17 -17.93 -9.62
N GLU A 264 36.07 -17.10 -9.08
CA GLU A 264 35.78 -16.25 -7.90
C GLU A 264 34.59 -15.29 -8.13
N ASN A 265 34.39 -14.84 -9.37
CA ASN A 265 33.32 -13.91 -9.73
C ASN A 265 32.01 -14.61 -10.15
N ASP A 266 31.96 -15.94 -10.16
CA ASP A 266 30.75 -16.67 -10.55
C ASP A 266 29.74 -16.68 -9.40
N ALA A 267 28.47 -16.40 -9.71
CA ALA A 267 27.38 -16.59 -8.77
C ALA A 267 27.20 -18.09 -8.43
N ALA A 268 26.75 -18.40 -7.22
CA ALA A 268 26.45 -19.78 -6.81
C ALA A 268 25.39 -20.45 -7.70
N SER A 269 24.54 -19.66 -8.35
CA SER A 269 23.54 -20.11 -9.32
C SER A 269 24.08 -20.49 -10.68
N MET A 270 25.31 -20.10 -11.01
CA MET A 270 25.95 -20.52 -12.24
C MET A 270 26.41 -21.99 -12.13
N PRO A 271 26.32 -22.76 -13.23
CA PRO A 271 26.81 -24.14 -13.27
C PRO A 271 28.31 -24.18 -13.04
N CYS A 272 28.80 -25.30 -12.50
CA CYS A 272 30.23 -25.52 -12.45
C CYS A 272 30.72 -25.83 -13.87
N THR A 273 31.89 -25.31 -14.20
CA THR A 273 32.49 -25.35 -15.53
C THR A 273 33.84 -26.01 -15.47
N ARG A 274 34.42 -26.37 -16.62
CA ARG A 274 35.72 -27.05 -16.66
C ARG A 274 36.69 -26.31 -17.59
N PRO A 275 37.99 -26.56 -17.50
CA PRO A 275 38.94 -26.02 -18.47
C PRO A 275 38.58 -26.48 -19.91
N PRO A 276 38.85 -25.65 -20.94
CA PRO A 276 38.53 -25.99 -22.31
C PRO A 276 39.45 -27.11 -22.83
N SER A 277 39.06 -27.77 -23.92
CA SER A 277 39.97 -28.65 -24.66
C SER A 277 41.03 -27.84 -25.42
N ALA A 278 42.04 -28.51 -25.99
CA ALA A 278 43.00 -27.87 -26.88
C ALA A 278 42.32 -27.15 -28.08
N PRO A 279 42.90 -26.04 -28.57
CA PRO A 279 42.52 -25.44 -29.85
C PRO A 279 42.63 -26.44 -31.00
N GLN A 280 41.81 -26.27 -32.03
CA GLN A 280 41.81 -27.14 -33.20
C GLN A 280 42.52 -26.49 -34.39
N ASN A 281 42.96 -27.31 -35.36
CA ASN A 281 43.50 -26.85 -36.64
C ASN A 281 44.58 -25.76 -36.50
N LEU A 282 45.61 -26.01 -35.69
CA LEU A 282 46.74 -25.09 -35.58
C LEU A 282 47.56 -25.11 -36.87
N ILE A 283 47.59 -23.96 -37.55
CA ILE A 283 48.30 -23.72 -38.81
C ILE A 283 49.41 -22.70 -38.55
N SER A 284 50.61 -22.97 -39.06
CA SER A 284 51.75 -22.05 -39.02
C SER A 284 52.16 -21.64 -40.42
N ASN A 285 52.33 -20.34 -40.65
CA ASN A 285 52.90 -19.79 -41.88
C ASN A 285 54.20 -19.03 -41.55
N VAL A 286 55.30 -19.39 -42.21
CA VAL A 286 56.64 -18.85 -41.96
C VAL A 286 56.99 -17.86 -43.06
N ASN A 287 57.29 -16.63 -42.68
CA ASN A 287 57.76 -15.59 -43.59
C ASN A 287 59.08 -15.02 -43.08
N GLU A 288 60.19 -15.39 -43.71
CA GLU A 288 61.56 -15.04 -43.28
C GLU A 288 61.83 -15.39 -41.79
N THR A 289 61.91 -14.37 -40.93
CA THR A 289 62.12 -14.42 -39.47
C THR A 289 60.82 -14.24 -38.67
N SER A 290 59.68 -14.27 -39.34
CA SER A 290 58.35 -14.13 -38.72
C SER A 290 57.52 -15.40 -38.90
N VAL A 291 56.68 -15.70 -37.91
CA VAL A 291 55.75 -16.82 -37.92
C VAL A 291 54.36 -16.29 -37.62
N ASN A 292 53.41 -16.55 -38.52
CA ASN A 292 52.00 -16.30 -38.31
C ASN A 292 51.33 -17.61 -37.90
N LEU A 293 50.72 -17.62 -36.72
CA LEU A 293 49.92 -18.75 -36.23
C LEU A 293 48.44 -18.42 -36.35
N GLU A 294 47.68 -19.40 -36.83
CA GLU A 294 46.22 -19.35 -36.90
C GLU A 294 45.64 -20.68 -36.40
N TRP A 295 44.56 -20.62 -35.62
CA TRP A 295 43.88 -21.80 -35.10
C TRP A 295 42.37 -21.64 -35.10
N SER A 296 41.67 -22.73 -34.79
CA SER A 296 40.23 -22.79 -34.56
C SER A 296 39.94 -22.88 -33.06
N PRO A 297 38.77 -22.39 -32.59
CA PRO A 297 38.36 -22.56 -31.21
C PRO A 297 38.31 -24.02 -30.76
N PRO A 298 38.46 -24.30 -29.45
CA PRO A 298 38.35 -25.65 -28.90
C PRO A 298 37.01 -26.33 -29.21
N GLN A 299 37.03 -27.67 -29.35
CA GLN A 299 35.80 -28.47 -29.49
C GLN A 299 34.89 -28.32 -28.27
N ASN A 300 35.48 -28.40 -27.08
CA ASN A 300 34.79 -28.23 -25.83
C ASN A 300 35.30 -26.99 -25.12
N ARG A 301 34.43 -25.99 -25.03
CA ARG A 301 34.70 -24.70 -24.38
C ARG A 301 34.69 -24.76 -22.86
N GLY A 302 34.31 -25.90 -22.28
CA GLY A 302 34.17 -26.09 -20.84
C GLY A 302 32.92 -25.44 -20.23
N GLY A 303 31.98 -24.99 -21.07
CA GLY A 303 30.72 -24.35 -20.66
C GLY A 303 30.81 -22.84 -20.43
N ARG A 304 31.89 -22.18 -20.87
CA ARG A 304 32.11 -20.73 -20.73
C ARG A 304 32.40 -20.06 -22.07
N GLU A 305 32.19 -18.75 -22.13
CA GLU A 305 32.51 -17.91 -23.28
C GLU A 305 33.74 -17.01 -23.05
N ASP A 306 34.26 -16.98 -21.82
CA ASP A 306 35.42 -16.17 -21.41
C ASP A 306 36.77 -16.74 -21.89
N ILE A 307 36.77 -17.60 -22.90
CA ILE A 307 37.97 -18.24 -23.46
C ILE A 307 38.95 -17.19 -23.96
N SER A 308 40.22 -17.44 -23.71
CA SER A 308 41.35 -16.70 -24.21
C SER A 308 42.50 -17.66 -24.53
N TYR A 309 43.46 -17.20 -25.31
CA TYR A 309 44.59 -18.02 -25.73
C TYR A 309 45.90 -17.43 -25.24
N ASN A 310 46.82 -18.31 -24.83
CA ASN A 310 48.19 -17.96 -24.45
C ASN A 310 49.15 -18.71 -25.36
N VAL A 311 50.19 -18.02 -25.84
CA VAL A 311 51.17 -18.61 -26.75
C VAL A 311 52.53 -18.74 -26.06
N VAL A 312 53.01 -19.98 -25.96
CA VAL A 312 54.31 -20.31 -25.38
C VAL A 312 55.29 -20.60 -26.50
N CYS A 313 56.36 -19.81 -26.59
CA CYS A 313 57.43 -19.99 -27.56
C CYS A 313 58.60 -20.73 -26.93
N LYS A 314 59.02 -21.83 -27.56
CA LYS A 314 60.18 -22.64 -27.17
C LYS A 314 61.15 -22.73 -28.35
N ARG A 315 62.44 -22.55 -28.10
CA ARG A 315 63.53 -22.78 -29.05
C ARG A 315 64.13 -24.15 -28.78
N CYS A 316 64.04 -25.05 -29.76
CA CYS A 316 64.55 -26.42 -29.65
C CYS A 316 65.80 -26.57 -30.53
N GLY A 317 66.80 -27.31 -30.07
CA GLY A 317 68.02 -27.57 -30.85
C GLY A 317 67.79 -28.58 -31.97
N ALA A 318 68.60 -28.53 -33.02
CA ALA A 318 68.61 -29.56 -34.06
C ALA A 318 69.15 -30.88 -33.44
N GLY A 319 68.25 -31.86 -33.23
CA GLY A 319 68.62 -33.23 -32.82
C GLY A 319 68.34 -33.61 -31.35
N GLU A 320 67.96 -32.68 -30.47
CA GLU A 320 67.60 -32.98 -29.08
C GLU A 320 66.20 -32.44 -28.73
N LEU A 321 65.18 -33.30 -28.83
CA LEU A 321 63.79 -32.99 -28.42
C LEU A 321 63.64 -32.73 -26.90
N SER A 322 64.67 -32.99 -26.10
CA SER A 322 64.59 -33.01 -24.63
C SER A 322 65.01 -31.71 -23.92
N ARG A 323 65.53 -30.69 -24.62
CA ARG A 323 65.95 -29.41 -24.01
C ARG A 323 65.59 -28.19 -24.84
N CYS A 324 64.30 -27.92 -24.98
CA CYS A 324 63.84 -26.64 -25.51
C CYS A 324 63.90 -25.55 -24.44
N ARG A 325 64.42 -24.37 -24.77
CA ARG A 325 64.45 -23.19 -23.88
C ARG A 325 63.35 -22.22 -24.25
N SER A 326 62.80 -21.48 -23.28
CA SER A 326 61.86 -20.40 -23.59
C SER A 326 62.51 -19.37 -24.52
N CYS A 327 61.73 -18.85 -25.47
CA CYS A 327 62.18 -17.74 -26.30
C CYS A 327 62.44 -16.51 -25.41
N GLY A 328 63.57 -15.83 -25.62
CA GLY A 328 63.93 -14.64 -24.83
C GLY A 328 63.02 -13.44 -25.11
N SER A 329 63.18 -12.36 -24.36
CA SER A 329 62.37 -11.13 -24.45
C SER A 329 62.52 -10.34 -25.76
N GLY A 330 63.39 -10.77 -26.68
CA GLY A 330 63.57 -10.14 -27.99
C GLY A 330 62.54 -10.54 -29.04
N VAL A 331 61.62 -11.47 -28.72
CA VAL A 331 60.55 -11.91 -29.63
C VAL A 331 59.29 -11.10 -29.38
N HIS A 332 58.71 -10.53 -30.43
CA HIS A 332 57.51 -9.71 -30.33
C HIS A 332 56.26 -10.45 -30.81
N PHE A 333 55.17 -10.34 -30.06
CA PHE A 333 53.89 -10.98 -30.35
C PHE A 333 52.84 -9.91 -30.62
N SER A 334 52.31 -9.87 -31.85
CA SER A 334 51.24 -8.95 -32.23
C SER A 334 49.93 -9.70 -32.46
N PRO A 335 48.80 -9.32 -31.81
CA PRO A 335 48.63 -8.13 -30.97
C PRO A 335 49.15 -8.26 -29.53
N GLN A 336 49.21 -9.47 -28.97
CA GLN A 336 49.74 -9.76 -27.63
C GLN A 336 50.10 -11.25 -27.52
N GLN A 337 50.83 -11.64 -26.47
CA GLN A 337 51.24 -13.04 -26.24
C GLN A 337 50.25 -13.85 -25.39
N ASN A 338 49.65 -13.21 -24.38
CA ASN A 338 48.74 -13.84 -23.42
C ASN A 338 47.38 -13.17 -23.45
N GLY A 339 46.33 -13.91 -23.10
CA GLY A 339 44.96 -13.40 -23.02
C GLY A 339 44.35 -13.06 -24.39
N LEU A 340 44.84 -13.63 -25.49
CA LEU A 340 44.30 -13.34 -26.82
C LEU A 340 42.83 -13.78 -26.91
N LYS A 341 41.98 -12.89 -27.42
CA LYS A 341 40.59 -13.22 -27.76
C LYS A 341 40.43 -13.65 -29.22
N THR A 342 41.40 -13.30 -30.06
CA THR A 342 41.49 -13.69 -31.46
C THR A 342 42.19 -15.04 -31.61
N THR A 343 41.98 -15.71 -32.74
CA THR A 343 42.60 -17.00 -33.06
C THR A 343 43.80 -16.87 -34.01
N LYS A 344 44.46 -15.70 -34.00
CA LYS A 344 45.63 -15.38 -34.81
C LYS A 344 46.65 -14.61 -34.00
N VAL A 345 47.92 -14.91 -34.19
CA VAL A 345 49.04 -14.11 -33.67
C VAL A 345 50.19 -14.10 -34.68
N SER A 346 50.84 -12.94 -34.80
CA SER A 346 52.06 -12.77 -35.57
C SER A 346 53.25 -12.67 -34.62
N ILE A 347 54.22 -13.56 -34.77
CA ILE A 347 55.45 -13.59 -34.00
C ILE A 347 56.59 -13.08 -34.90
N THR A 348 57.21 -11.97 -34.52
CA THR A 348 58.33 -11.35 -35.27
C THR A 348 59.63 -11.42 -34.48
N ASP A 349 60.73 -11.05 -35.15
CA ASP A 349 62.07 -10.96 -34.56
C ASP A 349 62.62 -12.31 -34.08
N LEU A 350 62.19 -13.41 -34.74
CA LEU A 350 62.76 -14.73 -34.50
C LEU A 350 64.12 -14.85 -35.20
N LEU A 351 65.01 -15.62 -34.60
CA LEU A 351 66.28 -15.95 -35.25
C LEU A 351 66.04 -16.77 -36.52
N ALA A 352 66.72 -16.40 -37.62
CA ALA A 352 66.68 -17.14 -38.88
C ALA A 352 67.27 -18.55 -38.72
N HIS A 353 66.84 -19.47 -39.59
CA HIS A 353 67.30 -20.86 -39.65
C HIS A 353 67.33 -21.59 -38.28
N THR A 354 66.28 -21.40 -37.48
CA THR A 354 66.19 -21.95 -36.11
C THR A 354 64.86 -22.67 -35.91
N ASN A 355 64.88 -23.81 -35.20
CA ASN A 355 63.68 -24.57 -34.86
C ASN A 355 62.98 -23.97 -33.64
N TYR A 356 61.73 -23.56 -33.83
CA TYR A 356 60.83 -23.09 -32.79
C TYR A 356 59.65 -24.03 -32.65
N THR A 357 59.24 -24.30 -31.42
CA THR A 357 57.99 -24.97 -31.08
C THR A 357 57.09 -23.97 -30.38
N PHE A 358 55.90 -23.78 -30.94
CA PHE A 358 54.88 -22.91 -30.36
C PHE A 358 53.76 -23.76 -29.78
N GLU A 359 53.39 -23.52 -28.53
CA GLU A 359 52.24 -24.14 -27.88
C GLU A 359 51.14 -23.08 -27.70
N VAL A 360 49.97 -23.33 -28.25
CA VAL A 360 48.79 -22.48 -28.09
C VAL A 360 47.88 -23.11 -27.05
N TRP A 361 47.74 -22.44 -25.92
CA TRP A 361 46.91 -22.87 -24.78
C TRP A 361 45.55 -22.21 -24.83
N ALA A 362 44.47 -22.98 -24.71
CA ALA A 362 43.14 -22.44 -24.46
C ALA A 362 42.89 -22.32 -22.95
N VAL A 363 42.51 -21.13 -22.50
CA VAL A 363 42.35 -20.80 -21.08
C VAL A 363 41.02 -20.11 -20.85
N ASN A 364 40.30 -20.51 -19.81
CA ASN A 364 39.08 -19.84 -19.33
C ASN A 364 39.19 -19.48 -17.84
N GLY A 365 38.13 -18.92 -17.25
CA GLY A 365 38.13 -18.48 -15.84
C GLY A 365 38.45 -19.59 -14.82
N VAL A 366 38.28 -20.87 -15.17
CA VAL A 366 38.53 -22.01 -14.27
C VAL A 366 39.80 -22.80 -14.58
N SER A 367 40.47 -22.53 -15.71
CA SER A 367 41.72 -23.21 -16.11
C SER A 367 42.83 -23.15 -15.05
N LYS A 368 42.85 -22.10 -14.21
CA LYS A 368 43.82 -21.96 -13.12
C LYS A 368 43.67 -23.04 -12.04
N GLN A 369 42.47 -23.61 -11.86
CA GLN A 369 42.21 -24.61 -10.82
C GLN A 369 42.69 -26.01 -11.20
N ASN A 370 42.79 -26.29 -12.51
CA ASN A 370 43.31 -27.56 -13.01
C ASN A 370 44.03 -27.36 -14.36
N PRO A 371 45.28 -26.85 -14.37
CA PRO A 371 46.07 -26.71 -15.59
C PRO A 371 46.50 -28.10 -16.09
N SER A 372 46.09 -28.48 -17.31
CA SER A 372 46.47 -29.73 -17.97
C SER A 372 47.04 -29.47 -19.35
N GLN A 373 47.99 -30.30 -19.80
CA GLN A 373 48.58 -30.25 -21.14
C GLN A 373 47.53 -30.48 -22.25
N ASP A 374 46.41 -31.12 -21.93
CA ASP A 374 45.29 -31.36 -22.86
C ASP A 374 44.58 -30.07 -23.31
N GLN A 375 44.93 -28.93 -22.70
CA GLN A 375 44.45 -27.59 -23.05
C GLN A 375 45.30 -26.94 -24.15
N ALA A 376 46.42 -27.56 -24.53
CA ALA A 376 47.39 -27.00 -25.45
C ALA A 376 47.58 -27.85 -26.71
N VAL A 377 47.84 -27.20 -27.83
CA VAL A 377 48.30 -27.83 -29.07
C VAL A 377 49.61 -27.19 -29.51
N SER A 378 50.56 -28.01 -29.96
CA SER A 378 51.91 -27.57 -30.32
C SER A 378 52.18 -27.72 -31.82
N VAL A 379 52.90 -26.77 -32.41
CA VAL A 379 53.46 -26.86 -33.76
C VAL A 379 54.95 -26.57 -33.73
N THR A 380 55.74 -27.34 -34.48
CA THR A 380 57.17 -27.09 -34.64
C THR A 380 57.45 -26.56 -36.04
N VAL A 381 58.17 -25.45 -36.12
CA VAL A 381 58.44 -24.66 -37.31
C VAL A 381 59.93 -24.34 -37.36
N THR A 382 60.50 -24.34 -38.57
CA THR A 382 61.86 -23.84 -38.83
C THR A 382 61.76 -22.50 -39.56
N THR A 383 62.38 -21.44 -39.04
CA THR A 383 62.42 -20.14 -39.72
C THR A 383 63.26 -20.21 -41.00
N ASN A 384 62.92 -19.39 -41.99
CA ASN A 384 63.65 -19.37 -43.26
C ASN A 384 65.07 -18.78 -43.07
N GLN A 385 65.92 -18.98 -44.09
CA GLN A 385 67.21 -18.28 -44.11
C GLN A 385 66.99 -16.79 -44.37
N ALA A 386 67.84 -15.94 -43.80
CA ALA A 386 67.88 -14.50 -44.03
C ALA A 386 69.29 -14.08 -44.47
N ALA A 387 69.44 -12.82 -44.90
CA ALA A 387 70.76 -12.27 -45.20
C ALA A 387 71.67 -12.34 -43.96
N PRO A 388 72.95 -12.73 -44.10
CA PRO A 388 73.90 -12.76 -42.99
C PRO A 388 74.09 -11.37 -42.38
N SER A 389 74.48 -11.31 -41.12
CA SER A 389 74.98 -10.06 -40.54
C SER A 389 76.24 -9.58 -41.27
N PRO A 390 76.56 -8.27 -41.25
CA PRO A 390 77.82 -7.79 -41.77
C PRO A 390 78.98 -8.45 -41.04
N ILE A 391 80.07 -8.65 -41.78
CA ILE A 391 81.31 -9.17 -41.22
C ILE A 391 81.94 -8.07 -40.38
N ALA A 392 82.05 -8.30 -39.08
CA ALA A 392 82.50 -7.29 -38.13
C ALA A 392 84.00 -6.99 -38.25
N LEU A 393 84.80 -7.95 -38.69
CA LEU A 393 86.25 -7.83 -38.70
C LEU A 393 86.87 -8.42 -39.97
N ILE A 394 87.64 -7.59 -40.68
CA ILE A 394 88.52 -7.99 -41.76
C ILE A 394 89.96 -7.68 -41.33
N GLN A 395 90.84 -8.66 -41.47
CA GLN A 395 92.26 -8.54 -41.17
C GLN A 395 93.06 -8.65 -42.47
N ALA A 396 93.96 -7.70 -42.70
CA ALA A 396 95.04 -7.90 -43.65
C ALA A 396 96.08 -8.82 -43.01
N LYS A 397 96.21 -10.04 -43.53
CA LYS A 397 97.22 -11.02 -43.09
C LYS A 397 98.60 -10.67 -43.61
N GLU A 398 98.67 -10.20 -44.85
CA GLU A 398 99.91 -9.83 -45.50
C GLU A 398 99.63 -8.67 -46.47
N ILE A 399 100.49 -7.67 -46.47
CA ILE A 399 100.43 -6.54 -47.41
C ILE A 399 101.78 -6.48 -48.10
N THR A 400 101.78 -6.43 -49.43
CA THR A 400 102.96 -6.27 -50.26
C THR A 400 102.84 -5.02 -51.13
N ARG A 401 103.91 -4.71 -51.88
CA ARG A 401 103.93 -3.66 -52.91
C ARG A 401 102.80 -3.78 -53.94
N HIS A 402 102.26 -4.98 -54.17
CA HIS A 402 101.27 -5.23 -55.22
C HIS A 402 100.08 -6.10 -54.77
N SER A 403 99.98 -6.43 -53.49
CA SER A 403 98.89 -7.27 -53.00
C SER A 403 98.49 -6.99 -51.56
N VAL A 404 97.24 -7.30 -51.24
CA VAL A 404 96.69 -7.32 -49.89
C VAL A 404 95.96 -8.63 -49.69
N ALA A 405 96.48 -9.49 -48.80
CA ALA A 405 95.86 -10.73 -48.40
C ALA A 405 94.91 -10.48 -47.24
N LEU A 406 93.62 -10.71 -47.47
CA LEU A 406 92.54 -10.49 -46.50
C LEU A 406 92.06 -11.81 -45.92
N ALA A 407 91.73 -11.79 -44.63
CA ALA A 407 91.00 -12.85 -43.95
C ALA A 407 89.94 -12.24 -43.03
N TRP A 408 88.80 -12.90 -42.92
CA TRP A 408 87.69 -12.44 -42.09
C TRP A 408 87.07 -13.61 -41.31
N LEU A 409 86.35 -13.27 -40.25
CA LEU A 409 85.53 -14.23 -39.54
C LEU A 409 84.20 -14.43 -40.27
N GLU A 410 83.56 -15.56 -39.98
CA GLU A 410 82.18 -15.76 -40.37
C GLU A 410 81.29 -14.70 -39.68
N PRO A 411 80.23 -14.20 -40.34
CA PRO A 411 79.25 -13.34 -39.70
C PRO A 411 78.77 -13.89 -38.36
N ASP A 412 78.66 -13.04 -37.34
CA ASP A 412 78.16 -13.42 -36.01
C ASP A 412 76.79 -14.10 -36.07
N ARG A 413 75.97 -13.71 -37.06
CA ARG A 413 74.70 -14.34 -37.39
C ARG A 413 74.72 -14.73 -38.87
N PRO A 414 75.11 -15.98 -39.20
CA PRO A 414 75.10 -16.47 -40.58
C PRO A 414 73.71 -16.46 -41.20
N ASN A 415 72.67 -16.58 -40.36
CA ASN A 415 71.25 -16.55 -40.75
C ASN A 415 70.87 -17.58 -41.84
N GLY A 416 71.70 -18.58 -42.07
CA GLY A 416 71.55 -19.58 -43.12
C GLY A 416 72.90 -20.21 -43.48
N VAL A 417 72.92 -20.99 -44.55
CA VAL A 417 74.16 -21.57 -45.07
C VAL A 417 74.85 -20.53 -45.95
N ILE A 418 76.08 -20.15 -45.61
CA ILE A 418 76.85 -19.20 -46.41
C ILE A 418 77.34 -19.88 -47.68
N LEU A 419 76.93 -19.33 -48.81
CA LEU A 419 77.21 -19.86 -50.15
C LEU A 419 78.53 -19.30 -50.70
N GLU A 420 78.77 -18.01 -50.52
CA GLU A 420 79.96 -17.30 -51.00
C GLU A 420 80.19 -15.99 -50.24
N TYR A 421 81.39 -15.45 -50.35
CA TYR A 421 81.79 -14.12 -49.88
C TYR A 421 82.15 -13.25 -51.08
N GLU A 422 81.83 -11.96 -50.97
CA GLU A 422 82.14 -10.95 -51.98
C GLU A 422 82.96 -9.83 -51.37
N VAL A 423 84.14 -9.58 -51.94
CA VAL A 423 85.08 -8.52 -51.57
C VAL A 423 84.99 -7.40 -52.60
N LYS A 424 84.55 -6.22 -52.18
CA LYS A 424 84.55 -4.99 -52.97
C LYS A 424 85.74 -4.14 -52.55
N TYR A 425 86.54 -3.68 -53.52
CA TYR A 425 87.66 -2.79 -53.23
C TYR A 425 87.88 -1.70 -54.27
N TYR A 426 88.42 -0.56 -53.86
CA TYR A 426 88.69 0.59 -54.72
C TYR A 426 89.81 1.46 -54.14
N GLU A 427 90.42 2.29 -54.97
CA GLU A 427 91.41 3.29 -54.54
C GLU A 427 90.70 4.43 -53.81
N LYS A 428 91.22 4.81 -52.64
CA LYS A 428 90.63 5.85 -51.78
C LYS A 428 90.46 7.19 -52.51
N ASP A 429 91.46 7.59 -53.30
CA ASP A 429 91.47 8.88 -54.01
C ASP A 429 90.36 9.00 -55.08
N GLN A 430 89.83 7.87 -55.55
CA GLN A 430 88.80 7.86 -56.59
C GLN A 430 87.37 7.91 -56.03
N ASN A 431 87.19 8.03 -54.71
CA ASN A 431 85.89 8.12 -54.02
C ASN A 431 84.81 7.21 -54.66
N GLU A 432 85.10 5.90 -54.70
CA GLU A 432 84.19 4.83 -55.15
C GLU A 432 83.82 4.83 -56.65
N ARG A 433 84.37 5.74 -57.49
CA ARG A 433 84.04 5.84 -58.93
C ARG A 433 84.51 4.65 -59.77
N SER A 434 85.51 3.90 -59.32
CA SER A 434 86.02 2.68 -60.00
C SER A 434 86.32 1.59 -58.98
N TYR A 435 85.31 0.77 -58.67
CA TYR A 435 85.45 -0.37 -57.75
C TYR A 435 85.59 -1.70 -58.49
N ARG A 436 86.27 -2.64 -57.85
CA ARG A 436 86.47 -4.02 -58.31
C ARG A 436 85.85 -4.99 -57.31
N ILE A 437 85.40 -6.13 -57.81
CA ILE A 437 84.75 -7.18 -57.00
C ILE A 437 85.50 -8.50 -57.18
N VAL A 438 85.74 -9.21 -56.08
CA VAL A 438 86.27 -10.58 -56.04
C VAL A 438 85.33 -11.45 -55.23
N LYS A 439 84.97 -12.62 -55.77
CA LYS A 439 84.13 -13.60 -55.07
C LYS A 439 84.97 -14.80 -54.66
N THR A 440 84.67 -15.36 -53.48
CA THR A 440 85.37 -16.52 -52.93
C THR A 440 84.45 -17.34 -52.04
N ALA A 441 84.59 -18.67 -52.05
CA ALA A 441 83.91 -19.53 -51.07
C ALA A 441 84.66 -19.58 -49.73
N SER A 442 85.96 -19.27 -49.74
CA SER A 442 86.83 -19.29 -48.57
C SER A 442 86.74 -17.99 -47.78
N ARG A 443 86.99 -18.04 -46.46
CA ARG A 443 87.04 -16.86 -45.56
C ARG A 443 88.32 -16.02 -45.69
N ASN A 444 89.00 -16.11 -46.82
CA ASN A 444 90.19 -15.35 -47.15
C ASN A 444 90.32 -15.19 -48.67
N THR A 445 91.06 -14.17 -49.08
CA THR A 445 91.44 -13.96 -50.48
C THR A 445 92.67 -13.07 -50.59
N ASP A 446 93.48 -13.27 -51.62
CA ASP A 446 94.66 -12.44 -51.90
C ASP A 446 94.39 -11.54 -53.11
N ILE A 447 94.28 -10.24 -52.86
CA ILE A 447 93.98 -9.24 -53.87
C ILE A 447 95.28 -8.77 -54.49
N LYS A 448 95.56 -9.19 -55.73
CA LYS A 448 96.83 -8.94 -56.46
C LYS A 448 96.67 -7.88 -57.54
N GLY A 449 97.79 -7.32 -57.99
CA GLY A 449 97.83 -6.33 -59.08
C GLY A 449 97.42 -4.93 -58.63
N LEU A 450 97.69 -4.61 -57.37
CA LEU A 450 97.44 -3.30 -56.77
C LEU A 450 98.61 -2.36 -57.06
N ASN A 451 98.29 -1.07 -57.20
CA ASN A 451 99.29 -0.04 -57.34
C ASN A 451 100.10 0.08 -56.03
N PRO A 452 101.44 0.18 -56.11
CA PRO A 452 102.28 0.35 -54.92
C PRO A 452 102.01 1.72 -54.26
N LEU A 453 102.19 1.81 -52.94
CA LEU A 453 102.01 3.05 -52.16
C LEU A 453 100.62 3.69 -52.33
N THR A 454 99.60 2.88 -52.63
CA THR A 454 98.24 3.34 -52.92
C THR A 454 97.29 2.84 -51.86
N SER A 455 96.44 3.72 -51.32
CA SER A 455 95.46 3.33 -50.30
C SER A 455 94.22 2.73 -50.93
N TYR A 456 93.90 1.49 -50.53
CA TYR A 456 92.70 0.79 -50.99
C TYR A 456 91.73 0.59 -49.83
N VAL A 457 90.45 0.77 -50.12
CA VAL A 457 89.36 0.48 -49.17
C VAL A 457 88.73 -0.85 -49.56
N PHE A 458 88.57 -1.75 -48.58
CA PHE A 458 88.00 -3.08 -48.76
C PHE A 458 86.73 -3.24 -47.94
N HIS A 459 85.73 -3.87 -48.56
CA HIS A 459 84.49 -4.28 -47.93
C HIS A 459 84.24 -5.75 -48.22
N VAL A 460 83.79 -6.52 -47.23
CA VAL A 460 83.41 -7.92 -47.43
C VAL A 460 81.98 -8.12 -46.96
N ARG A 461 81.21 -8.89 -47.73
CA ARG A 461 79.89 -9.40 -47.35
C ARG A 461 79.76 -10.87 -47.64
N ALA A 462 78.94 -11.56 -46.87
CA ALA A 462 78.57 -12.96 -47.10
C ALA A 462 77.23 -13.05 -47.83
N ARG A 463 77.00 -14.14 -48.57
CA ARG A 463 75.73 -14.43 -49.25
C ARG A 463 75.13 -15.74 -48.75
N THR A 464 73.85 -15.74 -48.43
CA THR A 464 73.03 -16.95 -48.23
C THR A 464 72.05 -17.12 -49.40
N ALA A 465 71.19 -18.14 -49.34
CA ALA A 465 70.09 -18.29 -50.29
C ALA A 465 69.12 -17.08 -50.29
N ALA A 466 69.05 -16.33 -49.19
CA ALA A 466 68.19 -15.15 -49.06
C ALA A 466 68.81 -13.85 -49.60
N GLY A 467 70.07 -13.88 -50.01
CA GLY A 467 70.77 -12.72 -50.59
C GLY A 467 72.06 -12.37 -49.86
N TYR A 468 72.60 -11.20 -50.22
CA TYR A 468 73.82 -10.68 -49.60
C TYR A 468 73.50 -9.97 -48.28
N GLY A 469 74.34 -10.20 -47.28
CA GLY A 469 74.39 -9.34 -46.10
C GLY A 469 74.94 -7.97 -46.45
N ASP A 470 74.83 -7.05 -45.50
CA ASP A 470 75.47 -5.74 -45.63
C ASP A 470 76.99 -5.90 -45.74
N PHE A 471 77.59 -4.98 -46.49
CA PHE A 471 79.05 -4.87 -46.50
C PHE A 471 79.55 -4.55 -45.10
N SER A 472 80.70 -5.12 -44.75
CA SER A 472 81.48 -4.67 -43.60
C SER A 472 81.72 -3.16 -43.66
N GLY A 473 82.08 -2.56 -42.52
CA GLY A 473 82.68 -1.23 -42.52
C GLY A 473 83.88 -1.14 -43.49
N PRO A 474 84.26 0.07 -43.94
CA PRO A 474 85.42 0.24 -44.80
C PRO A 474 86.69 -0.13 -44.04
N PHE A 475 87.44 -1.11 -44.53
CA PHE A 475 88.77 -1.41 -44.03
C PHE A 475 89.80 -0.89 -45.01
N GLU A 476 90.52 0.14 -44.59
CA GLU A 476 91.55 0.77 -45.40
C GLU A 476 92.90 0.08 -45.17
N PHE A 477 93.50 -0.40 -46.26
CA PHE A 477 94.86 -0.94 -46.27
C PHE A 477 95.64 -0.28 -47.40
N THR A 478 96.75 0.37 -47.05
CA THR A 478 97.68 0.95 -48.02
C THR A 478 98.71 -0.09 -48.40
N THR A 479 98.89 -0.33 -49.71
CA THR A 479 100.00 -1.17 -50.20
C THR A 479 101.31 -0.55 -49.76
N ASN A 480 102.17 -1.36 -49.14
CA ASN A 480 103.24 -0.88 -48.30
C ASN A 480 104.51 -0.51 -49.07
N THR A 481 105.44 0.14 -48.37
CA THR A 481 106.87 -0.19 -48.45
C THR A 481 107.39 -0.53 -47.05
N VAL A 482 106.72 -1.51 -46.41
CA VAL A 482 106.77 -1.89 -44.97
C VAL A 482 105.65 -1.20 -44.13
N PRO A 483 105.04 -1.89 -43.14
CA PRO A 483 103.65 -1.70 -42.73
C PRO A 483 103.50 -0.95 -41.41
N SER A 484 102.47 -0.11 -41.27
CA SER A 484 101.57 -0.07 -40.09
C SER A 484 100.45 0.98 -40.24
N PRO A 485 99.33 0.82 -39.52
CA PRO A 485 98.03 1.41 -39.82
C PRO A 485 97.73 2.64 -38.94
N ILE A 486 96.64 3.37 -39.23
CA ILE A 486 95.58 3.71 -38.26
C ILE A 486 94.63 4.80 -38.81
N ILE A 487 93.34 4.43 -38.85
CA ILE A 487 92.15 5.13 -38.33
C ILE A 487 91.94 6.60 -38.73
N GLY A 488 90.76 6.88 -39.29
CA GLY A 488 90.24 8.24 -39.37
C GLY A 488 88.81 8.29 -39.90
N ASP A 489 87.88 8.21 -38.96
CA ASP A 489 86.43 8.40 -39.07
C ASP A 489 86.03 9.73 -39.74
N GLY A 490 84.80 9.77 -40.25
CA GLY A 490 84.07 11.00 -40.50
C GLY A 490 83.34 11.05 -41.84
N THR A 491 82.01 11.03 -41.81
CA THR A 491 81.22 12.27 -41.73
C THR A 491 79.78 12.08 -42.20
N ASN A 492 78.83 12.60 -41.39
CA ASN A 492 77.54 13.22 -41.78
C ASN A 492 76.59 12.34 -42.64
N PRO A 493 75.39 12.74 -43.13
CA PRO A 493 74.77 14.08 -43.19
C PRO A 493 73.22 14.15 -42.96
N THR A 494 72.72 15.39 -42.85
CA THR A 494 71.49 15.95 -43.48
C THR A 494 70.08 15.42 -43.16
N VAL A 495 69.09 16.34 -43.20
CA VAL A 495 67.89 16.33 -44.09
C VAL A 495 66.57 16.80 -43.42
N LEU A 496 66.04 17.92 -43.96
CA LEU A 496 64.66 18.30 -44.35
C LEU A 496 63.45 18.41 -43.37
N LEU A 497 62.75 19.55 -43.59
CA LEU A 497 61.29 19.79 -43.81
C LEU A 497 60.26 19.83 -42.65
N VAL A 498 59.70 21.05 -42.48
CA VAL A 498 58.28 21.49 -42.51
C VAL A 498 57.20 20.67 -41.78
N SER A 499 56.45 21.33 -40.87
CA SER A 499 54.96 21.30 -40.83
C SER A 499 54.40 22.25 -39.74
N VAL A 500 53.40 23.04 -40.13
CA VAL A 500 52.66 24.03 -39.34
C VAL A 500 51.42 23.40 -38.73
N ALA A 501 51.27 23.54 -37.42
CA ALA A 501 50.09 23.20 -36.64
C ALA A 501 49.04 24.32 -36.72
N GLY A 502 47.78 23.99 -37.05
CA GLY A 502 46.72 25.00 -37.10
C GLY A 502 45.29 24.50 -37.36
N SER A 503 44.98 23.22 -37.15
CA SER A 503 43.69 22.63 -37.55
C SER A 503 42.93 21.87 -36.45
N VAL A 504 43.42 21.85 -35.21
CA VAL A 504 42.80 21.06 -34.12
C VAL A 504 41.83 21.88 -33.24
N VAL A 505 41.98 23.20 -33.18
CA VAL A 505 41.21 24.02 -32.21
C VAL A 505 39.81 24.43 -32.73
N LEU A 506 39.60 24.45 -34.05
CA LEU A 506 38.33 24.91 -34.64
C LEU A 506 37.23 23.83 -34.68
N VAL A 507 37.62 22.55 -34.63
CA VAL A 507 36.68 21.40 -34.69
C VAL A 507 36.01 21.15 -33.34
N VAL A 508 36.70 21.45 -32.23
CA VAL A 508 36.17 21.21 -30.87
C VAL A 508 35.06 22.19 -30.49
N ILE A 509 35.12 23.44 -30.99
CA ILE A 509 34.14 24.49 -30.68
C ILE A 509 32.79 24.25 -31.40
N LEU A 510 32.81 23.68 -32.61
CA LEU A 510 31.61 23.41 -33.40
C LEU A 510 30.79 22.22 -32.85
N ILE A 511 31.45 21.24 -32.23
CA ILE A 511 30.77 20.06 -31.64
C ILE A 511 30.04 20.45 -30.34
N ALA A 512 30.60 21.36 -29.54
CA ALA A 512 29.98 21.81 -28.28
C ALA A 512 28.69 22.63 -28.52
N ALA A 513 28.66 23.47 -29.56
CA ALA A 513 27.48 24.26 -29.91
C ALA A 513 26.31 23.40 -30.42
N PHE A 514 26.60 22.29 -31.11
CA PHE A 514 25.59 21.37 -31.64
C PHE A 514 24.87 20.55 -30.56
N VAL A 515 25.55 20.21 -29.46
CA VAL A 515 24.99 19.42 -28.36
C VAL A 515 24.05 20.24 -27.47
N ILE A 516 24.31 21.54 -27.30
CA ILE A 516 23.50 22.43 -26.44
C ILE A 516 22.17 22.82 -27.12
N SER A 517 22.13 22.97 -28.45
CA SER A 517 20.88 23.31 -29.17
C SER A 517 19.86 22.17 -29.18
N ARG A 518 20.31 20.91 -29.24
CA ARG A 518 19.42 19.73 -29.21
C ARG A 518 18.77 19.46 -27.85
N ARG A 519 19.38 19.89 -26.73
CA ARG A 519 18.82 19.67 -25.38
C ARG A 519 17.70 20.65 -25.01
N ARG A 520 17.61 21.83 -25.63
CA ARG A 520 16.52 22.80 -25.35
C ARG A 520 15.24 22.58 -26.17
N SER A 521 15.32 21.91 -27.33
CA SER A 521 14.14 21.68 -28.19
C SER A 521 13.27 20.48 -27.78
N LYS A 522 13.76 19.55 -26.95
CA LYS A 522 13.02 18.34 -26.53
C LYS A 522 12.31 18.45 -25.17
N TYR A 523 12.45 19.56 -24.46
CA TYR A 523 11.76 19.79 -23.18
C TYR A 523 10.46 20.62 -23.32
N SER A 524 10.23 21.25 -24.49
CA SER A 524 9.06 22.12 -24.73
C SER A 524 7.88 21.43 -25.45
N LYS A 525 8.04 20.19 -25.92
CA LYS A 525 7.02 19.48 -26.73
C LYS A 525 6.29 18.35 -26.00
N ALA A 526 6.59 18.09 -24.72
CA ALA A 526 5.95 17.03 -23.93
C ALA A 526 4.92 17.57 -22.90
N LYS A 527 4.58 18.87 -22.97
CA LYS A 527 3.63 19.53 -22.06
C LYS A 527 2.37 20.07 -22.78
N GLN A 528 2.29 19.91 -24.09
CA GLN A 528 1.23 20.54 -24.90
C GLN A 528 0.23 19.53 -25.51
N GLU A 529 0.45 18.22 -25.34
CA GLU A 529 -0.47 17.15 -25.81
C GLU A 529 -1.34 16.56 -24.69
N ALA A 530 -1.31 17.13 -23.47
CA ALA A 530 -2.14 16.68 -22.34
C ALA A 530 -3.30 17.64 -21.97
N ASP A 531 -3.38 18.81 -22.64
CA ASP A 531 -4.37 19.87 -22.35
C ASP A 531 -5.45 20.03 -23.44
N GLU A 532 -5.40 19.27 -24.54
CA GLU A 532 -6.35 19.39 -25.67
C GLU A 532 -7.46 18.31 -25.70
N GLU A 533 -7.72 17.62 -24.58
CA GLU A 533 -8.85 16.68 -24.46
C GLU A 533 -9.74 16.96 -23.23
N LYS A 534 -9.96 18.25 -22.92
CA LYS A 534 -10.91 18.67 -21.85
C LYS A 534 -11.89 19.78 -22.24
N HIS A 535 -11.98 20.12 -23.52
CA HIS A 535 -12.86 21.20 -24.00
C HIS A 535 -13.86 20.73 -25.08
N LEU A 536 -14.41 19.53 -24.94
CA LEU A 536 -15.57 19.11 -25.72
C LEU A 536 -16.51 18.25 -24.86
N ASN A 537 -17.71 18.79 -24.59
CA ASN A 537 -18.87 18.23 -23.87
C ASN A 537 -19.11 18.82 -22.47
N GLN A 538 -19.53 20.07 -22.41
CA GLN A 538 -20.31 20.60 -21.29
C GLN A 538 -21.78 20.21 -21.46
N GLY A 539 -22.04 18.89 -21.41
CA GLY A 539 -23.35 18.34 -21.10
C GLY A 539 -23.46 18.21 -19.57
N VAL A 540 -24.65 18.41 -19.02
CA VAL A 540 -24.92 18.23 -17.58
C VAL A 540 -24.49 16.81 -17.18
N ARG A 541 -23.39 16.67 -16.44
CA ARG A 541 -22.93 15.39 -15.89
C ARG A 541 -23.98 14.92 -14.90
N THR A 542 -24.76 13.92 -15.27
CA THR A 542 -25.75 13.28 -14.40
C THR A 542 -25.11 12.02 -13.82
N TYR A 543 -25.39 11.69 -12.55
CA TYR A 543 -24.92 10.44 -11.93
C TYR A 543 -25.33 9.23 -12.77
N VAL A 544 -24.40 8.29 -12.97
CA VAL A 544 -24.63 7.01 -13.63
C VAL A 544 -24.53 5.93 -12.58
N ASP A 545 -25.59 5.13 -12.44
CA ASP A 545 -25.62 4.03 -11.47
C ASP A 545 -24.62 2.93 -11.89
N PRO A 546 -23.59 2.59 -11.11
CA PRO A 546 -22.64 1.54 -11.45
C PRO A 546 -23.28 0.15 -11.66
N PHE A 547 -24.49 -0.08 -11.14
CA PHE A 547 -25.24 -1.31 -11.37
C PHE A 547 -25.79 -1.43 -12.80
N THR A 548 -25.70 -0.40 -13.65
CA THR A 548 -25.99 -0.53 -15.09
C THR A 548 -24.90 -1.28 -15.85
N TYR A 549 -23.75 -1.55 -15.23
CA TYR A 549 -22.64 -2.32 -15.80
C TYR A 549 -22.71 -3.78 -15.38
N GLU A 550 -22.53 -4.70 -16.32
CA GLU A 550 -22.50 -6.14 -16.04
C GLU A 550 -21.23 -6.56 -15.25
N ASP A 551 -20.10 -5.86 -15.44
CA ASP A 551 -18.84 -6.07 -14.72
C ASP A 551 -18.48 -4.86 -13.83
N PRO A 552 -18.46 -4.98 -12.49
CA PRO A 552 -18.06 -3.89 -11.61
C PRO A 552 -16.61 -3.41 -11.80
N ASN A 553 -15.72 -4.26 -12.34
CA ASN A 553 -14.37 -3.79 -12.69
C ASN A 553 -14.41 -2.83 -13.89
N GLN A 554 -15.43 -2.90 -14.75
CA GLN A 554 -15.64 -1.93 -15.82
C GLN A 554 -16.02 -0.56 -15.26
N ALA A 555 -16.99 -0.50 -14.34
CA ALA A 555 -17.38 0.74 -13.68
C ALA A 555 -16.21 1.38 -12.90
N VAL A 556 -15.43 0.56 -12.17
CA VAL A 556 -14.23 1.04 -11.46
C VAL A 556 -13.18 1.59 -12.42
N ARG A 557 -12.94 0.94 -13.57
CA ARG A 557 -11.98 1.44 -14.58
C ARG A 557 -12.40 2.77 -15.20
N GLU A 558 -13.71 3.03 -15.27
CA GLU A 558 -14.26 4.25 -15.85
C GLU A 558 -14.23 5.43 -14.87
N PHE A 559 -14.54 5.18 -13.60
CA PHE A 559 -14.73 6.24 -12.60
C PHE A 559 -13.61 6.34 -11.55
N ALA A 560 -12.75 5.34 -11.39
CA ALA A 560 -11.67 5.34 -10.41
C ALA A 560 -10.29 5.10 -11.02
N LYS A 561 -9.29 5.74 -10.41
CA LYS A 561 -7.89 5.61 -10.83
C LYS A 561 -7.24 4.39 -10.17
N GLU A 562 -6.70 3.46 -10.96
CA GLU A 562 -5.87 2.37 -10.43
C GLU A 562 -4.51 2.91 -9.94
N ILE A 563 -4.14 2.56 -8.71
CA ILE A 563 -2.89 2.93 -8.05
C ILE A 563 -1.99 1.69 -7.94
N ASP A 564 -0.69 1.87 -8.11
CA ASP A 564 0.28 0.80 -7.85
C ASP A 564 0.47 0.63 -6.33
N ALA A 565 0.37 -0.60 -5.83
CA ALA A 565 0.48 -0.89 -4.40
C ALA A 565 1.82 -0.43 -3.79
N SER A 566 2.90 -0.37 -4.58
CA SER A 566 4.20 0.14 -4.13
C SER A 566 4.20 1.64 -3.81
N CYS A 567 3.22 2.40 -4.30
CA CYS A 567 3.05 3.82 -4.02
C CYS A 567 2.35 4.09 -2.68
N ILE A 568 1.85 3.04 -2.01
CA ILE A 568 1.05 3.14 -0.79
C ILE A 568 1.87 2.60 0.38
N LYS A 569 1.91 3.38 1.46
CA LYS A 569 2.45 2.95 2.75
C LYS A 569 1.35 3.00 3.79
N ILE A 570 0.89 1.83 4.25
CA ILE A 570 -0.06 1.72 5.34
C ILE A 570 0.69 2.03 6.65
N GLU A 571 0.16 2.95 7.46
CA GLU A 571 0.81 3.37 8.73
C GLU A 571 0.10 2.79 9.96
N LYS A 572 -1.21 3.01 10.07
CA LYS A 572 -1.99 2.66 11.28
C LYS A 572 -3.43 2.32 10.91
N VAL A 573 -4.04 1.35 11.58
CA VAL A 573 -5.49 1.11 11.46
C VAL A 573 -6.26 2.16 12.27
N ILE A 574 -7.26 2.79 11.65
CA ILE A 574 -8.09 3.86 12.25
C ILE A 574 -9.53 3.43 12.52
N GLY A 575 -10.00 2.32 11.94
CA GLY A 575 -11.32 1.76 12.20
C GLY A 575 -11.58 0.46 11.45
N VAL A 576 -12.72 -0.17 11.73
CA VAL A 576 -13.20 -1.39 11.06
C VAL A 576 -14.55 -1.08 10.42
N GLY A 577 -14.64 -1.20 9.09
CA GLY A 577 -15.87 -1.03 8.31
C GLY A 577 -16.53 -2.36 7.96
N GLU A 578 -17.66 -2.28 7.25
CA GLU A 578 -18.45 -3.45 6.79
C GLU A 578 -17.58 -4.47 6.03
N PHE A 579 -16.81 -3.97 5.06
CA PHE A 579 -16.02 -4.79 4.13
C PHE A 579 -14.59 -5.08 4.59
N GLY A 580 -14.10 -4.43 5.65
CA GLY A 580 -12.74 -4.61 6.16
C GLY A 580 -12.20 -3.38 6.87
N GLU A 581 -10.88 -3.35 7.05
CA GLU A 581 -10.21 -2.34 7.85
C GLU A 581 -10.10 -1.02 7.12
N VAL A 582 -10.17 0.07 7.86
CA VAL A 582 -9.81 1.41 7.40
C VAL A 582 -8.50 1.79 8.07
N CYS A 583 -7.47 2.09 7.28
CA CYS A 583 -6.15 2.47 7.75
C CYS A 583 -5.81 3.91 7.36
N SER A 584 -5.06 4.64 8.18
CA SER A 584 -4.31 5.81 7.71
C SER A 584 -3.01 5.37 7.06
N GLY A 585 -2.59 6.08 6.02
CA GLY A 585 -1.33 5.84 5.35
C GLY A 585 -0.83 7.03 4.54
N ARG A 586 0.23 6.78 3.77
CA ARG A 586 0.83 7.73 2.82
C ARG A 586 0.64 7.23 1.41
N LEU A 587 0.27 8.15 0.52
CA LEU A 587 0.24 7.91 -0.92
C LEU A 587 1.32 8.77 -1.57
N LYS A 588 2.25 8.14 -2.27
CA LYS A 588 3.33 8.78 -3.02
C LYS A 588 3.18 8.51 -4.51
N VAL A 589 2.44 9.37 -5.20
CA VAL A 589 2.31 9.30 -6.66
C VAL A 589 3.55 9.90 -7.32
N PRO A 590 4.14 9.27 -8.36
CA PRO A 590 5.28 9.83 -9.10
C PRO A 590 5.00 11.27 -9.57
N GLY A 591 5.90 12.20 -9.24
CA GLY A 591 5.79 13.61 -9.62
C GLY A 591 4.85 14.46 -8.76
N LYS A 592 4.19 13.90 -7.73
CA LYS A 592 3.41 14.66 -6.74
C LYS A 592 4.03 14.56 -5.34
N ARG A 593 3.66 15.49 -4.46
CA ARG A 593 4.00 15.43 -3.04
C ARG A 593 3.27 14.25 -2.39
N GLU A 594 3.91 13.62 -1.41
CA GLU A 594 3.29 12.61 -0.57
C GLU A 594 2.14 13.21 0.25
N ILE A 595 0.99 12.53 0.27
CA ILE A 595 -0.23 12.96 0.97
C ILE A 595 -0.71 11.93 1.98
N CYS A 596 -1.38 12.39 3.04
CA CYS A 596 -2.09 11.52 3.98
C CYS A 596 -3.35 10.97 3.31
N VAL A 597 -3.58 9.66 3.45
CA VAL A 597 -4.77 9.00 2.89
C VAL A 597 -5.42 8.07 3.90
N ALA A 598 -6.73 7.86 3.76
CA ALA A 598 -7.44 6.74 4.36
C ALA A 598 -7.50 5.59 3.35
N ILE A 599 -7.26 4.36 3.81
CA ILE A 599 -7.11 3.16 3.01
C ILE A 599 -8.10 2.14 3.55
N LYS A 600 -9.23 1.98 2.86
CA LYS A 600 -10.19 0.92 3.16
C LYS A 600 -9.72 -0.34 2.44
N THR A 601 -9.61 -1.45 3.17
CA THR A 601 -9.14 -2.74 2.64
C THR A 601 -10.27 -3.76 2.66
N LEU A 602 -10.26 -4.69 1.71
CA LEU A 602 -11.23 -5.79 1.65
C LEU A 602 -10.67 -7.05 2.35
N LYS A 603 -11.40 -7.61 3.33
CA LYS A 603 -10.94 -8.76 4.16
C LYS A 603 -10.63 -10.00 3.31
N ALA A 604 -9.66 -10.81 3.70
CA ALA A 604 -9.40 -12.09 3.05
C ALA A 604 -10.62 -13.04 3.17
N GLY A 605 -10.90 -13.82 2.12
CA GLY A 605 -12.04 -14.76 2.11
C GLY A 605 -13.40 -14.13 1.75
N TYR A 606 -13.41 -12.92 1.20
CA TYR A 606 -14.63 -12.25 0.74
C TYR A 606 -15.38 -13.05 -0.35
N THR A 607 -16.70 -12.91 -0.38
CA THR A 607 -17.56 -13.40 -1.48
C THR A 607 -17.50 -12.45 -2.67
N ASP A 608 -17.82 -12.94 -3.88
CA ASP A 608 -17.89 -12.06 -5.05
C ASP A 608 -18.90 -10.93 -4.87
N LYS A 609 -20.02 -11.18 -4.17
CA LYS A 609 -21.00 -10.14 -3.82
C LYS A 609 -20.34 -9.03 -2.99
N GLN A 610 -19.62 -9.37 -1.91
CA GLN A 610 -18.93 -8.39 -1.07
C GLN A 610 -17.86 -7.63 -1.84
N ARG A 611 -17.15 -8.26 -2.77
CA ARG A 611 -16.21 -7.56 -3.65
C ARG A 611 -16.92 -6.55 -4.57
N ARG A 612 -18.06 -6.94 -5.16
CA ARG A 612 -18.85 -6.03 -6.00
C ARG A 612 -19.37 -4.84 -5.20
N ASP A 613 -19.93 -5.09 -4.03
CA ASP A 613 -20.45 -4.05 -3.14
C ASP A 613 -19.33 -3.12 -2.64
N PHE A 614 -18.15 -3.65 -2.37
CA PHE A 614 -16.98 -2.85 -2.02
C PHE A 614 -16.54 -1.93 -3.18
N LEU A 615 -16.41 -2.49 -4.38
CA LEU A 615 -15.95 -1.74 -5.55
C LEU A 615 -17.00 -0.78 -6.14
N SER A 616 -18.29 -1.03 -5.91
CA SER A 616 -19.35 -0.10 -6.30
C SER A 616 -19.27 1.20 -5.49
N GLU A 617 -18.92 1.14 -4.21
CA GLU A 617 -18.68 2.31 -3.37
C GLU A 617 -17.61 3.23 -3.99
N ALA A 618 -16.49 2.66 -4.45
CA ALA A 618 -15.45 3.41 -5.15
C ALA A 618 -15.93 3.99 -6.49
N SER A 619 -16.68 3.21 -7.26
CA SER A 619 -17.25 3.67 -8.55
C SER A 619 -18.24 4.83 -8.39
N ILE A 620 -18.98 4.87 -7.28
CA ILE A 620 -19.87 6.00 -6.95
C ILE A 620 -19.04 7.22 -6.55
N MET A 621 -18.11 7.06 -5.60
CA MET A 621 -17.25 8.16 -5.14
C MET A 621 -16.46 8.79 -6.28
N GLY A 622 -15.97 7.98 -7.24
CA GLY A 622 -15.20 8.45 -8.38
C GLY A 622 -15.95 9.38 -9.35
N GLN A 623 -17.29 9.43 -9.26
CA GLN A 623 -18.11 10.33 -10.08
C GLN A 623 -18.28 11.72 -9.46
N PHE A 624 -17.90 11.90 -8.19
CA PHE A 624 -18.14 13.13 -7.44
C PHE A 624 -16.87 13.93 -7.21
N ASP A 625 -16.96 15.25 -7.39
CA ASP A 625 -15.88 16.19 -7.13
C ASP A 625 -16.45 17.47 -6.51
N HIS A 626 -16.43 17.56 -5.18
CA HIS A 626 -16.95 18.71 -4.43
C HIS A 626 -16.26 18.83 -3.06
N PRO A 627 -15.98 20.07 -2.56
CA PRO A 627 -15.24 20.27 -1.29
C PRO A 627 -15.88 19.65 -0.03
N ASN A 628 -17.18 19.38 -0.05
CA ASN A 628 -17.92 18.77 1.05
C ASN A 628 -18.39 17.32 0.76
N ILE A 629 -17.77 16.66 -0.23
CA ILE A 629 -17.94 15.23 -0.51
C ILE A 629 -16.56 14.57 -0.35
N ILE A 630 -16.51 13.38 0.25
CA ILE A 630 -15.24 12.66 0.43
C ILE A 630 -14.59 12.36 -0.92
N HIS A 631 -13.32 12.73 -1.07
CA HIS A 631 -12.57 12.56 -2.31
C HIS A 631 -11.94 11.17 -2.42
N LEU A 632 -12.11 10.53 -3.57
CA LEU A 632 -11.44 9.28 -3.94
C LEU A 632 -10.12 9.59 -4.66
N GLU A 633 -9.00 9.18 -4.06
CA GLU A 633 -7.67 9.27 -4.68
C GLU A 633 -7.44 8.15 -5.69
N GLY A 634 -7.98 6.96 -5.43
CA GLY A 634 -7.94 5.83 -6.33
C GLY A 634 -8.23 4.49 -5.66
N VAL A 635 -7.96 3.40 -6.39
CA VAL A 635 -8.20 2.02 -5.97
C VAL A 635 -7.00 1.14 -6.27
N VAL A 636 -6.88 0.03 -5.55
CA VAL A 636 -5.96 -1.07 -5.89
C VAL A 636 -6.78 -2.32 -6.10
N THR A 637 -6.86 -2.79 -7.33
CA THR A 637 -7.66 -3.97 -7.70
C THR A 637 -6.83 -5.10 -8.28
N LYS A 638 -5.60 -4.82 -8.74
CA LYS A 638 -4.71 -5.79 -9.40
C LYS A 638 -3.97 -6.75 -8.46
N CYS A 639 -3.90 -6.47 -7.16
CA CYS A 639 -3.28 -7.33 -6.17
C CYS A 639 -4.14 -7.42 -4.90
N LYS A 640 -3.80 -8.35 -4.00
CA LYS A 640 -4.43 -8.49 -2.69
C LYS A 640 -3.59 -7.81 -1.61
N PRO A 641 -4.21 -7.14 -0.62
CA PRO A 641 -5.66 -6.89 -0.50
C PRO A 641 -6.16 -5.86 -1.53
N VAL A 642 -7.46 -5.94 -1.87
CA VAL A 642 -8.14 -4.90 -2.68
C VAL A 642 -8.33 -3.67 -1.79
N MET A 643 -8.05 -2.47 -2.31
CA MET A 643 -8.06 -1.24 -1.52
C MET A 643 -8.82 -0.09 -2.20
N ILE A 644 -9.46 0.75 -1.40
CA ILE A 644 -10.04 2.04 -1.77
C ILE A 644 -9.30 3.11 -1.00
N ILE A 645 -8.77 4.10 -1.70
CA ILE A 645 -7.92 5.13 -1.13
C ILE A 645 -8.66 6.47 -1.24
N THR A 646 -9.00 7.05 -0.10
CA THR A 646 -9.64 8.35 0.00
C THR A 646 -8.75 9.35 0.72
N GLU A 647 -9.10 10.62 0.67
CA GLU A 647 -8.45 11.63 1.51
C GLU A 647 -8.58 11.28 3.01
N TYR A 648 -7.56 11.62 3.79
CA TYR A 648 -7.57 11.36 5.22
C TYR A 648 -8.32 12.46 5.99
N MET A 649 -9.26 12.05 6.84
CA MET A 649 -10.10 12.93 7.66
C MET A 649 -9.72 12.74 9.15
N GLU A 650 -8.84 13.60 9.65
CA GLU A 650 -8.12 13.39 10.92
C GLU A 650 -9.02 13.31 12.16
N ASN A 651 -10.20 13.95 12.11
CA ASN A 651 -11.12 14.03 13.23
C ASN A 651 -12.20 12.93 13.20
N GLY A 652 -12.18 12.03 12.21
CA GLY A 652 -13.11 10.91 12.11
C GLY A 652 -14.56 11.34 11.83
N SER A 653 -15.53 10.57 12.32
CA SER A 653 -16.96 10.85 12.14
C SER A 653 -17.42 12.03 13.00
N LEU A 654 -18.36 12.82 12.48
CA LEU A 654 -18.82 14.07 13.09
C LEU A 654 -19.50 13.83 14.43
N ASP A 655 -20.28 12.77 14.58
CA ASP A 655 -20.98 12.44 15.82
C ASP A 655 -20.00 12.14 16.98
N ALA A 656 -18.98 11.32 16.73
CA ALA A 656 -17.93 11.01 17.69
C ALA A 656 -17.06 12.23 17.98
N PHE A 657 -16.76 13.03 16.96
CA PHE A 657 -16.01 14.27 17.10
C PHE A 657 -16.75 15.30 17.98
N LEU A 658 -18.05 15.46 17.81
CA LEU A 658 -18.88 16.37 18.60
C LEU A 658 -18.98 15.91 20.07
N ARG A 659 -19.28 14.63 20.33
CA ARG A 659 -19.34 14.08 21.70
C ARG A 659 -18.02 14.26 22.46
N LYS A 660 -16.89 14.11 21.77
CA LYS A 660 -15.56 14.32 22.36
C LYS A 660 -15.28 15.80 22.70
N ASN A 661 -15.96 16.72 22.05
CA ASN A 661 -15.77 18.16 22.16
C ASN A 661 -17.03 18.88 22.63
N ASP A 662 -17.82 18.21 23.49
CA ASP A 662 -19.09 18.73 23.99
C ASP A 662 -18.95 20.15 24.58
N GLY A 663 -19.82 21.06 24.13
CA GLY A 663 -19.83 22.47 24.51
C GLY A 663 -18.62 23.33 24.07
N ARG A 664 -17.67 22.79 23.28
CA ARG A 664 -16.43 23.52 22.92
C ARG A 664 -16.53 24.39 21.67
N PHE A 665 -17.61 24.28 20.91
CA PHE A 665 -17.80 25.04 19.68
C PHE A 665 -18.80 26.17 19.87
N THR A 666 -18.51 27.31 19.25
CA THR A 666 -19.50 28.38 19.13
C THR A 666 -20.62 27.94 18.17
N VAL A 667 -21.83 28.45 18.40
CA VAL A 667 -22.98 28.18 17.51
C VAL A 667 -22.66 28.49 16.05
N ILE A 668 -21.92 29.56 15.77
CA ILE A 668 -21.53 29.92 14.40
C ILE A 668 -20.61 28.87 13.74
N GLN A 669 -19.74 28.20 14.51
CA GLN A 669 -18.91 27.10 13.99
C GLN A 669 -19.75 25.88 13.67
N LEU A 670 -20.73 25.54 14.52
CA LEU A 670 -21.69 24.45 14.25
C LEU A 670 -22.54 24.75 13.02
N VAL A 671 -22.99 25.99 12.84
CA VAL A 671 -23.68 26.44 11.62
C VAL A 671 -22.77 26.32 10.39
N GLY A 672 -21.47 26.61 10.54
CA GLY A 672 -20.46 26.39 9.49
C GLY A 672 -20.36 24.93 9.06
N MET A 673 -20.34 24.00 10.01
CA MET A 673 -20.35 22.55 9.75
C MET A 673 -21.63 22.15 8.99
N LEU A 674 -22.80 22.59 9.47
CA LEU A 674 -24.10 22.34 8.82
C LEU A 674 -24.15 22.88 7.40
N ARG A 675 -23.65 24.10 7.18
CA ARG A 675 -23.58 24.72 5.86
C ARG A 675 -22.69 23.92 4.90
N GLY A 676 -21.56 23.40 5.39
CA GLY A 676 -20.70 22.50 4.61
C GLY A 676 -21.44 21.23 4.16
N ILE A 677 -22.08 20.53 5.11
CA ILE A 677 -22.87 19.31 4.82
C ILE A 677 -23.99 19.62 3.83
N GLY A 678 -24.73 20.72 4.04
CA GLY A 678 -25.80 21.16 3.14
C GLY A 678 -25.30 21.48 1.73
N SER A 679 -24.09 22.03 1.60
CA SER A 679 -23.46 22.27 0.29
C SER A 679 -23.13 20.96 -0.43
N GLY A 680 -22.62 19.95 0.29
CA GLY A 680 -22.39 18.61 -0.26
C GLY A 680 -23.68 17.94 -0.72
N MET A 681 -24.72 17.97 0.10
CA MET A 681 -26.02 17.38 -0.24
C MET A 681 -26.75 18.11 -1.37
N LYS A 682 -26.58 19.44 -1.49
CA LYS A 682 -27.02 20.19 -2.66
C LYS A 682 -26.36 19.65 -3.93
N TYR A 683 -25.04 19.49 -3.91
CA TYR A 683 -24.29 18.94 -5.05
C TYR A 683 -24.77 17.54 -5.44
N LEU A 684 -24.96 16.64 -4.48
CA LEU A 684 -25.51 15.29 -4.76
C LEU A 684 -26.90 15.36 -5.37
N SER A 685 -27.78 16.23 -4.85
CA SER A 685 -29.11 16.42 -5.41
C SER A 685 -29.07 17.00 -6.83
N ASP A 686 -28.15 17.91 -7.13
CA ASP A 686 -27.98 18.49 -8.48
C ASP A 686 -27.45 17.41 -9.46
N MET A 687 -26.64 16.46 -8.96
CA MET A 687 -26.19 15.26 -9.68
C MET A 687 -27.28 14.18 -9.82
N SER A 688 -28.48 14.42 -9.29
CA SER A 688 -29.59 13.45 -9.20
C SER A 688 -29.25 12.18 -8.41
N TYR A 689 -28.34 12.29 -7.44
CA TYR A 689 -28.00 11.21 -6.51
C TYR A 689 -28.75 11.36 -5.18
N VAL A 690 -29.28 10.26 -4.66
CA VAL A 690 -29.98 10.20 -3.36
C VAL A 690 -29.14 9.35 -2.41
N HIS A 691 -28.77 9.92 -1.26
CA HIS A 691 -27.84 9.33 -0.29
C HIS A 691 -28.48 8.22 0.54
N ARG A 692 -29.74 8.39 0.97
CA ARG A 692 -30.57 7.40 1.70
C ARG A 692 -30.14 7.07 3.14
N ASP A 693 -28.87 7.23 3.48
CA ASP A 693 -28.33 7.06 4.85
C ASP A 693 -27.56 8.30 5.33
N LEU A 694 -28.15 9.48 5.19
CA LEU A 694 -27.53 10.70 5.68
C LEU A 694 -27.68 10.81 7.21
N ALA A 695 -26.57 10.75 7.94
CA ALA A 695 -26.50 10.85 9.40
C ALA A 695 -25.15 11.42 9.84
N ALA A 696 -25.03 11.96 11.05
CA ALA A 696 -23.75 12.53 11.53
C ALA A 696 -22.60 11.52 11.57
N ARG A 697 -22.90 10.22 11.79
CA ARG A 697 -21.92 9.11 11.70
C ARG A 697 -21.27 8.94 10.31
N ASN A 698 -21.97 9.38 9.25
CA ASN A 698 -21.54 9.26 7.86
C ASN A 698 -20.96 10.59 7.33
N ILE A 699 -20.75 11.57 8.21
CA ILE A 699 -20.03 12.81 7.90
C ILE A 699 -18.63 12.73 8.50
N LEU A 700 -17.59 12.92 7.70
CA LEU A 700 -16.22 12.95 8.16
C LEU A 700 -15.72 14.39 8.35
N VAL A 701 -14.82 14.59 9.32
CA VAL A 701 -14.27 15.91 9.67
C VAL A 701 -12.75 15.90 9.54
N ASN A 702 -12.19 16.89 8.86
CA ASN A 702 -10.73 17.05 8.76
C ASN A 702 -10.17 18.00 9.83
N SER A 703 -8.84 18.15 9.85
CA SER A 703 -8.10 19.01 10.78
C SER A 703 -8.52 20.50 10.75
N ASN A 704 -9.06 20.97 9.62
CA ASN A 704 -9.57 22.34 9.44
C ASN A 704 -11.09 22.46 9.73
N LEU A 705 -11.70 21.46 10.37
CA LEU A 705 -13.13 21.39 10.68
C LEU A 705 -14.05 21.39 9.45
N VAL A 706 -13.54 21.01 8.27
CA VAL A 706 -14.37 20.83 7.07
C VAL A 706 -15.10 19.51 7.18
N CYS A 707 -16.44 19.57 7.13
CA CYS A 707 -17.31 18.41 7.08
C CYS A 707 -17.51 17.92 5.65
N LYS A 708 -17.36 16.62 5.43
CA LYS A 708 -17.59 15.97 4.13
C LYS A 708 -18.54 14.80 4.26
N VAL A 709 -19.51 14.72 3.35
CA VAL A 709 -20.44 13.59 3.24
C VAL A 709 -19.66 12.37 2.71
N SER A 710 -19.90 11.21 3.33
CA SER A 710 -19.24 9.94 3.03
C SER A 710 -20.23 8.78 3.17
N ASP A 711 -19.75 7.55 2.94
CA ASP A 711 -20.52 6.31 3.04
C ASP A 711 -21.65 6.17 2.02
N PHE A 712 -21.25 5.84 0.79
CA PHE A 712 -22.14 5.63 -0.36
C PHE A 712 -22.59 4.17 -0.53
N GLY A 713 -22.33 3.30 0.45
CA GLY A 713 -22.54 1.85 0.36
C GLY A 713 -24.01 1.38 0.34
N MET A 714 -24.95 2.26 0.69
CA MET A 714 -26.39 1.97 0.83
C MET A 714 -27.24 2.34 -0.39
N SER A 715 -26.66 2.77 -1.51
CA SER A 715 -27.41 3.18 -2.72
C SER A 715 -28.03 2.01 -3.52
N ARG A 716 -28.24 0.86 -2.90
CA ARG A 716 -28.68 -0.38 -3.54
C ARG A 716 -30.10 -0.27 -4.13
N VAL A 717 -30.32 -0.90 -5.28
CA VAL A 717 -31.67 -1.15 -5.81
C VAL A 717 -32.39 -2.09 -4.84
N LEU A 718 -33.51 -1.65 -4.29
CA LEU A 718 -34.38 -2.50 -3.48
C LEU A 718 -35.19 -3.38 -4.44
N GLU A 719 -35.23 -4.69 -4.18
CA GLU A 719 -36.21 -5.57 -4.81
C GLU A 719 -37.62 -5.15 -4.36
N ASP A 720 -38.58 -5.15 -5.30
CA ASP A 720 -39.99 -4.77 -5.11
C ASP A 720 -40.77 -5.81 -4.27
N ASP A 721 -40.28 -6.11 -3.07
CA ASP A 721 -41.00 -6.93 -2.09
C ASP A 721 -41.53 -6.06 -0.94
N PRO A 722 -42.86 -5.84 -0.85
CA PRO A 722 -43.53 -5.11 0.23
C PRO A 722 -43.44 -5.82 1.60
N GLU A 723 -43.26 -7.15 1.64
CA GLU A 723 -43.19 -7.95 2.88
C GLU A 723 -41.80 -7.88 3.54
N ALA A 724 -40.77 -7.49 2.79
CA ALA A 724 -39.40 -7.36 3.27
C ALA A 724 -39.15 -6.13 4.17
N ALA A 725 -40.20 -5.45 4.66
CA ALA A 725 -40.07 -4.30 5.55
C ALA A 725 -39.36 -4.64 6.88
N TYR A 726 -39.28 -5.94 7.23
CA TYR A 726 -38.77 -6.39 8.53
C TYR A 726 -37.81 -7.60 8.49
N THR A 727 -37.31 -8.03 7.32
CA THR A 727 -36.42 -9.22 7.23
C THR A 727 -35.03 -8.94 6.64
N THR A 728 -34.03 -9.60 7.21
CA THR A 728 -32.59 -9.45 6.99
C THR A 728 -32.10 -10.03 5.66
N ARG A 729 -32.53 -9.49 4.50
CA ARG A 729 -31.88 -9.77 3.20
C ARG A 729 -31.61 -8.56 2.29
N GLY A 730 -31.95 -7.32 2.71
CA GLY A 730 -31.76 -6.11 1.89
C GLY A 730 -31.04 -4.90 2.53
N GLY A 731 -30.63 -4.97 3.80
CA GLY A 731 -30.03 -3.83 4.54
C GLY A 731 -31.04 -3.11 5.43
N LYS A 732 -30.59 -2.69 6.63
CA LYS A 732 -31.43 -2.10 7.69
C LYS A 732 -31.74 -0.63 7.36
N ILE A 733 -33.01 -0.24 7.23
CA ILE A 733 -33.40 1.17 7.11
C ILE A 733 -33.12 1.88 8.45
N PRO A 734 -32.37 3.00 8.47
CA PRO A 734 -32.04 3.73 9.70
C PRO A 734 -33.23 4.57 10.18
N ILE A 735 -34.27 3.90 10.71
CA ILE A 735 -35.60 4.46 11.07
C ILE A 735 -35.56 5.89 11.63
N ARG A 736 -34.66 6.20 12.56
CA ARG A 736 -34.58 7.50 13.25
C ARG A 736 -34.16 8.67 12.36
N TRP A 737 -33.51 8.39 11.23
CA TRP A 737 -33.07 9.38 10.24
C TRP A 737 -33.95 9.38 9.00
N THR A 738 -34.76 8.34 8.79
CA THR A 738 -35.51 8.14 7.54
C THR A 738 -36.85 8.88 7.55
N ALA A 739 -37.22 9.46 6.40
CA ALA A 739 -38.50 10.14 6.23
C ALA A 739 -39.71 9.19 6.24
N PRO A 740 -40.91 9.64 6.65
CA PRO A 740 -42.10 8.79 6.78
C PRO A 740 -42.45 8.04 5.48
N GLU A 741 -42.37 8.72 4.33
CA GLU A 741 -42.68 8.12 3.03
C GLU A 741 -41.63 7.09 2.57
N ALA A 742 -40.39 7.23 3.03
CA ALA A 742 -39.31 6.30 2.76
C ALA A 742 -39.39 5.06 3.68
N ILE A 743 -39.87 5.22 4.91
CA ILE A 743 -40.20 4.10 5.81
C ILE A 743 -41.42 3.33 5.28
N ALA A 744 -42.53 4.02 5.02
CA ALA A 744 -43.80 3.39 4.68
C ALA A 744 -43.85 2.83 3.25
N TYR A 745 -43.24 3.53 2.29
CA TYR A 745 -43.40 3.21 0.86
C TYR A 745 -42.09 3.02 0.11
N ARG A 746 -40.93 2.99 0.81
CA ARG A 746 -39.59 2.90 0.21
C ARG A 746 -39.32 3.99 -0.86
N LYS A 747 -39.98 5.15 -0.75
CA LYS A 747 -39.83 6.27 -1.69
C LYS A 747 -38.66 7.18 -1.29
N PHE A 748 -37.45 6.82 -1.70
CA PHE A 748 -36.25 7.63 -1.49
C PHE A 748 -36.09 8.71 -2.56
N THR A 749 -35.92 9.96 -2.14
CA THR A 749 -35.74 11.13 -3.02
C THR A 749 -34.84 12.16 -2.34
N SER A 750 -34.41 13.21 -3.05
CA SER A 750 -33.70 14.33 -2.40
C SER A 750 -34.49 14.94 -1.23
N ALA A 751 -35.83 14.87 -1.24
CA ALA A 751 -36.67 15.35 -0.14
C ALA A 751 -36.66 14.43 1.09
N SER A 752 -36.39 13.13 0.94
CA SER A 752 -36.16 12.24 2.08
C SER A 752 -34.76 12.43 2.68
N ASP A 753 -33.77 12.80 1.86
CA ASP A 753 -32.45 13.22 2.36
C ASP A 753 -32.54 14.57 3.10
N VAL A 754 -33.44 15.48 2.70
CA VAL A 754 -33.70 16.73 3.45
C VAL A 754 -34.24 16.44 4.85
N TRP A 755 -35.14 15.47 5.00
CA TRP A 755 -35.59 15.03 6.33
C TRP A 755 -34.42 14.53 7.18
N SER A 756 -33.58 13.68 6.58
CA SER A 756 -32.38 13.12 7.21
C SER A 756 -31.41 14.24 7.62
N TYR A 757 -31.25 15.26 6.78
CA TYR A 757 -30.47 16.45 7.07
C TYR A 757 -31.01 17.24 8.26
N GLY A 758 -32.35 17.34 8.43
CA GLY A 758 -32.96 17.92 9.62
C GLY A 758 -32.56 17.18 10.91
N ILE A 759 -32.47 15.85 10.86
CA ILE A 759 -31.97 15.04 11.97
C ILE A 759 -30.48 15.29 12.22
N VAL A 760 -29.66 15.40 11.16
CA VAL A 760 -28.25 15.79 11.29
C VAL A 760 -28.09 17.17 11.91
N MET A 761 -28.94 18.14 11.55
CA MET A 761 -28.96 19.45 12.19
C MET A 761 -29.20 19.33 13.70
N TRP A 762 -30.14 18.47 14.11
CA TRP A 762 -30.42 18.20 15.51
C TRP A 762 -29.20 17.56 16.19
N GLU A 763 -28.62 16.50 15.61
CA GLU A 763 -27.40 15.83 16.13
C GLU A 763 -26.24 16.80 16.32
N VAL A 764 -26.01 17.72 15.38
CA VAL A 764 -24.92 18.71 15.48
C VAL A 764 -25.16 19.68 16.62
N MET A 765 -26.39 20.17 16.76
CA MET A 765 -26.75 21.13 17.81
C MET A 765 -26.86 20.48 19.20
N SER A 766 -27.08 19.17 19.29
CA SER A 766 -27.06 18.38 20.52
C SER A 766 -25.72 17.68 20.79
N TYR A 767 -24.65 18.05 20.08
CA TYR A 767 -23.32 17.48 20.24
C TYR A 767 -23.24 15.94 20.11
N GLY A 768 -24.06 15.37 19.23
CA GLY A 768 -24.04 13.95 18.88
C GLY A 768 -24.87 13.07 19.81
N GLU A 769 -25.89 13.63 20.48
CA GLU A 769 -26.92 12.83 21.15
C GLU A 769 -27.68 11.94 20.16
N ARG A 770 -28.19 10.81 20.66
CA ARG A 770 -28.99 9.88 19.86
C ARG A 770 -30.40 10.45 19.63
N PRO A 771 -30.87 10.57 18.38
CA PRO A 771 -32.26 11.00 18.11
C PRO A 771 -33.28 10.02 18.72
N TYR A 772 -34.29 10.56 19.41
CA TYR A 772 -35.38 9.80 20.07
C TYR A 772 -34.87 8.75 21.08
N TRP A 773 -33.82 9.09 21.84
CA TRP A 773 -33.01 8.15 22.63
C TRP A 773 -33.80 7.27 23.63
N ASP A 774 -34.97 7.71 24.07
CA ASP A 774 -35.86 7.04 25.04
C ASP A 774 -36.95 6.15 24.38
N MET A 775 -37.02 6.12 23.05
CA MET A 775 -38.08 5.42 22.30
C MET A 775 -37.54 4.20 21.55
N SER A 776 -38.33 3.13 21.41
CA SER A 776 -38.02 2.03 20.48
C SER A 776 -38.17 2.47 19.01
N ASN A 777 -37.69 1.68 18.05
CA ASN A 777 -37.89 2.04 16.63
C ASN A 777 -39.38 2.02 16.22
N GLN A 778 -40.19 1.16 16.83
CA GLN A 778 -41.64 1.12 16.57
C GLN A 778 -42.32 2.36 17.15
N ASP A 779 -41.95 2.77 18.37
CA ASP A 779 -42.46 3.98 18.99
C ASP A 779 -42.08 5.23 18.19
N VAL A 780 -40.86 5.27 17.63
CA VAL A 780 -40.42 6.37 16.77
C VAL A 780 -41.29 6.47 15.51
N ILE A 781 -41.60 5.34 14.86
CA ILE A 781 -42.48 5.33 13.67
C ILE A 781 -43.85 5.89 14.04
N LYS A 782 -44.45 5.38 15.11
CA LYS A 782 -45.77 5.81 15.59
C LYS A 782 -45.77 7.31 15.94
N ALA A 783 -44.78 7.77 16.69
CA ALA A 783 -44.66 9.16 17.09
C ALA A 783 -44.54 10.10 15.87
N ILE A 784 -43.70 9.74 14.88
CA ILE A 784 -43.55 10.51 13.66
C ILE A 784 -44.86 10.60 12.87
N GLU A 785 -45.61 9.49 12.78
CA GLU A 785 -46.92 9.42 12.12
C GLU A 785 -47.98 10.28 12.80
N GLU A 786 -47.99 10.28 14.14
CA GLU A 786 -48.84 11.11 15.01
C GLU A 786 -48.44 12.59 15.02
N GLY A 787 -47.33 12.95 14.35
CA GLY A 787 -46.88 14.34 14.18
C GLY A 787 -45.87 14.81 15.21
N TYR A 788 -45.40 13.94 16.11
CA TYR A 788 -44.33 14.26 17.06
C TYR A 788 -43.02 14.58 16.32
N ARG A 789 -42.29 15.57 16.82
CA ARG A 789 -40.97 16.00 16.33
C ARG A 789 -40.04 16.24 17.51
N LEU A 790 -38.74 16.09 17.29
CA LEU A 790 -37.74 16.29 18.33
C LEU A 790 -37.79 17.73 18.88
N PRO A 791 -37.65 17.91 20.20
CA PRO A 791 -37.59 19.24 20.81
C PRO A 791 -36.28 19.97 20.44
N PRO A 792 -36.24 21.31 20.57
CA PRO A 792 -35.01 22.06 20.34
C PRO A 792 -33.89 21.63 21.31
N PRO A 793 -32.66 21.39 20.82
CA PRO A 793 -31.50 21.16 21.69
C PRO A 793 -31.21 22.34 22.62
N MET A 794 -30.48 22.07 23.71
CA MET A 794 -30.03 23.11 24.65
C MET A 794 -29.26 24.21 23.90
N ASP A 795 -29.59 25.46 24.19
CA ASP A 795 -28.98 26.66 23.59
C ASP A 795 -29.09 26.76 22.05
N CYS A 796 -30.03 26.02 21.43
CA CYS A 796 -30.31 26.10 20.00
C CYS A 796 -31.01 27.43 19.62
N PRO A 797 -30.51 28.19 18.64
CA PRO A 797 -31.21 29.34 18.07
C PRO A 797 -32.56 28.96 17.44
N ILE A 798 -33.58 29.78 17.67
CA ILE A 798 -34.94 29.57 17.17
C ILE A 798 -34.97 29.39 15.64
N ALA A 799 -34.18 30.19 14.92
CA ALA A 799 -34.10 30.11 13.46
C ALA A 799 -33.56 28.75 12.95
N LEU A 800 -32.66 28.10 13.70
CA LEU A 800 -32.14 26.78 13.33
C LEU A 800 -33.15 25.68 13.64
N HIS A 801 -33.82 25.76 14.78
CA HIS A 801 -34.88 24.79 15.10
C HIS A 801 -36.07 24.90 14.14
N GLN A 802 -36.46 26.11 13.75
CA GLN A 802 -37.49 26.29 12.73
C GLN A 802 -37.09 25.64 11.40
N LEU A 803 -35.84 25.80 10.97
CA LEU A 803 -35.34 25.13 9.77
C LEU A 803 -35.35 23.60 9.90
N MET A 804 -35.11 23.03 11.09
CA MET A 804 -35.29 21.59 11.34
C MET A 804 -36.75 21.17 11.16
N LEU A 805 -37.71 21.93 11.71
CA LEU A 805 -39.14 21.67 11.56
C LEU A 805 -39.59 21.77 10.09
N ASP A 806 -39.05 22.72 9.33
CA ASP A 806 -39.30 22.86 7.90
C ASP A 806 -38.75 21.64 7.13
N CYS A 807 -37.63 21.05 7.56
CA CYS A 807 -37.12 19.80 6.99
C CYS A 807 -37.99 18.57 7.36
N TRP A 808 -38.71 18.62 8.49
CA TRP A 808 -39.55 17.53 9.00
C TRP A 808 -41.05 17.68 8.68
N GLN A 809 -41.38 18.48 7.66
CA GLN A 809 -42.75 18.53 7.13
C GLN A 809 -43.20 17.14 6.68
N LYS A 810 -44.45 16.78 7.01
CA LYS A 810 -45.03 15.46 6.69
C LYS A 810 -45.06 15.28 5.18
N GLU A 811 -45.60 16.26 4.46
CA GLU A 811 -45.61 16.27 3.00
C GLU A 811 -44.21 16.62 2.45
N ARG A 812 -43.67 15.73 1.61
CA ARG A 812 -42.32 15.88 1.05
C ARG A 812 -42.15 17.10 0.15
N SER A 813 -43.24 17.61 -0.44
CA SER A 813 -43.25 18.80 -1.30
C SER A 813 -43.02 20.09 -0.53
N ASP A 814 -43.34 20.09 0.75
CA ASP A 814 -43.32 21.28 1.60
C ASP A 814 -41.95 21.47 2.28
N ARG A 815 -41.10 20.46 2.18
CA ARG A 815 -39.72 20.50 2.66
C ARG A 815 -38.86 21.40 1.76
N PRO A 816 -37.94 22.21 2.32
CA PRO A 816 -37.05 23.05 1.53
C PRO A 816 -36.07 22.20 0.72
N LYS A 817 -35.74 22.64 -0.51
CA LYS A 817 -34.65 22.05 -1.29
C LYS A 817 -33.30 22.39 -0.66
N PHE A 818 -32.27 21.54 -0.83
CA PHE A 818 -30.92 21.82 -0.31
C PHE A 818 -30.35 23.18 -0.73
N GLY A 819 -30.63 23.65 -1.95
CA GLY A 819 -30.25 25.01 -2.37
C GLY A 819 -30.88 26.12 -1.52
N GLN A 820 -32.12 25.96 -1.07
CA GLN A 820 -32.79 26.90 -0.17
C GLN A 820 -32.21 26.83 1.25
N ILE A 821 -31.93 25.62 1.75
CA ILE A 821 -31.28 25.38 3.05
C ILE A 821 -29.92 26.09 3.12
N VAL A 822 -29.05 25.86 2.13
CA VAL A 822 -27.72 26.51 2.09
C VAL A 822 -27.84 28.03 2.06
N ASN A 823 -28.78 28.57 1.29
CA ASN A 823 -29.03 30.01 1.25
C ASN A 823 -29.52 30.58 2.59
N MET A 824 -30.34 29.82 3.34
CA MET A 824 -30.78 30.22 4.68
C MET A 824 -29.62 30.21 5.67
N LEU A 825 -28.77 29.16 5.66
CA LEU A 825 -27.58 29.09 6.52
C LEU A 825 -26.56 30.18 6.18
N ASP A 826 -26.33 30.48 4.90
CA ASP A 826 -25.46 31.58 4.48
C ASP A 826 -25.97 32.94 5.00
N LYS A 827 -27.29 33.16 5.04
CA LYS A 827 -27.88 34.37 5.65
C LYS A 827 -27.62 34.44 7.15
N LEU A 828 -27.77 33.33 7.87
CA LEU A 828 -27.50 33.26 9.31
C LEU A 828 -26.01 33.49 9.63
N ILE A 829 -25.10 32.97 8.81
CA ILE A 829 -23.65 33.18 8.94
C ILE A 829 -23.29 34.65 8.70
N ARG A 830 -23.88 35.30 7.68
CA ARG A 830 -23.65 36.72 7.38
C ARG A 830 -24.24 37.67 8.42
N ASN A 831 -25.23 37.22 9.20
CA ASN A 831 -25.82 38.00 10.30
C ASN A 831 -25.83 37.20 11.62
N PRO A 832 -24.69 37.07 12.32
CA PRO A 832 -24.59 36.27 13.55
C PRO A 832 -25.49 36.74 14.70
N ASN A 833 -25.99 37.98 14.68
CA ASN A 833 -26.93 38.46 15.68
C ASN A 833 -28.27 37.70 15.66
N SER A 834 -28.64 37.13 14.50
CA SER A 834 -29.82 36.27 14.37
C SER A 834 -29.68 34.91 15.08
N LEU A 835 -28.46 34.57 15.53
CA LEU A 835 -28.16 33.35 16.28
C LEU A 835 -28.19 33.56 17.81
N LYS A 836 -28.57 34.75 18.30
CA LYS A 836 -28.74 35.03 19.74
C LYS A 836 -30.10 34.57 20.22
N ARG A 837 -30.15 33.95 21.41
CA ARG A 837 -31.38 33.47 22.06
C ARG A 837 -32.26 34.67 22.45
N THR A 838 -33.40 34.86 21.79
CA THR A 838 -34.44 35.78 22.28
C THR A 838 -35.39 35.02 23.20
N GLY A 839 -35.15 35.09 24.51
CA GLY A 839 -36.02 34.55 25.56
C GLY A 839 -35.34 34.51 26.93
N SER A 840 -35.82 35.34 27.85
CA SER A 840 -35.31 35.63 29.21
C SER A 840 -35.21 34.41 30.13
N GLU A 841 -34.23 34.46 31.05
CA GLU A 841 -34.06 33.57 32.20
C GLU A 841 -35.29 33.59 33.15
N SER A 842 -35.71 32.42 33.63
CA SER A 842 -36.25 32.17 34.99
C SER A 842 -36.38 30.65 35.24
N SER A 843 -35.53 30.14 36.14
CA SER A 843 -35.67 28.93 36.99
C SER A 843 -36.46 27.69 36.48
N ARG A 844 -35.74 26.56 36.33
CA ARG A 844 -36.26 25.17 36.30
C ARG A 844 -37.35 24.92 37.37
N PRO A 845 -38.37 24.07 37.09
CA PRO A 845 -38.23 22.65 37.46
C PRO A 845 -38.80 21.65 36.44
N SER A 846 -38.49 20.39 36.75
CA SER A 846 -38.70 19.12 36.05
C SER A 846 -40.15 18.79 35.61
N THR A 847 -40.20 17.90 34.60
CA THR A 847 -41.26 16.92 34.28
C THR A 847 -42.64 17.44 33.83
N ALA A 848 -42.91 17.32 32.52
CA ALA A 848 -44.23 17.15 31.91
C ALA A 848 -43.98 16.64 30.47
N LEU A 849 -44.16 15.36 30.11
CA LEU A 849 -45.45 14.71 29.80
C LEU A 849 -46.51 15.71 29.35
N LEU A 850 -46.59 15.93 28.03
CA LEU A 850 -47.70 16.62 27.39
C LEU A 850 -48.87 15.65 27.27
N ASP A 851 -49.85 15.83 28.14
CA ASP A 851 -51.25 15.45 27.90
C ASP A 851 -51.85 16.44 26.87
N PRO A 852 -52.76 16.02 25.97
CA PRO A 852 -53.23 16.86 24.88
C PRO A 852 -54.22 17.92 25.36
N SER A 853 -54.13 19.09 24.73
CA SER A 853 -55.20 20.09 24.62
C SER A 853 -55.70 20.78 25.91
N SER A 854 -55.15 21.96 26.20
CA SER A 854 -55.97 23.10 26.67
C SER A 854 -55.33 24.42 26.22
N PRO A 855 -56.11 25.44 25.79
CA PRO A 855 -55.57 26.76 25.52
C PRO A 855 -55.25 27.47 26.84
N GLU A 856 -54.05 28.04 26.93
CA GLU A 856 -53.63 28.87 28.07
C GLU A 856 -54.63 30.01 28.30
N PHE A 857 -55.28 30.00 29.47
CA PHE A 857 -56.29 30.98 29.86
C PHE A 857 -55.73 32.27 30.48
N SER A 858 -54.43 32.51 30.35
CA SER A 858 -53.72 33.67 30.91
C SER A 858 -53.83 34.94 30.05
N ALA A 859 -54.54 34.89 28.91
CA ALA A 859 -54.68 36.01 27.97
C ALA A 859 -56.14 36.35 27.57
N VAL A 860 -57.13 36.02 28.41
CA VAL A 860 -58.55 36.17 28.04
C VAL A 860 -59.20 37.33 28.82
N VAL A 861 -59.41 38.48 28.16
CA VAL A 861 -59.98 39.69 28.77
C VAL A 861 -61.49 39.85 28.45
N SER A 862 -62.01 39.13 27.45
CA SER A 862 -63.42 39.21 27.02
C SER A 862 -64.03 37.85 26.65
N VAL A 863 -65.37 37.77 26.64
CA VAL A 863 -66.11 36.57 26.18
C VAL A 863 -65.78 36.23 24.71
N SER A 864 -65.42 37.22 23.91
CA SER A 864 -64.96 37.02 22.52
C SER A 864 -63.64 36.28 22.45
N ASP A 865 -62.65 36.72 23.23
CA ASP A 865 -61.31 36.10 23.25
C ASP A 865 -61.40 34.68 23.81
N TRP A 866 -62.31 34.47 24.77
CA TRP A 866 -62.59 33.16 25.35
C TRP A 866 -63.13 32.17 24.32
N LEU A 867 -64.17 32.59 23.59
CA LEU A 867 -64.75 31.78 22.53
C LEU A 867 -63.72 31.53 21.42
N GLN A 868 -62.88 32.50 21.09
CA GLN A 868 -61.82 32.35 20.10
C GLN A 868 -60.75 31.35 20.53
N ALA A 869 -60.29 31.40 21.78
CA ALA A 869 -59.31 30.46 22.35
C ALA A 869 -59.79 29.00 22.28
N MET A 870 -61.10 28.78 22.42
CA MET A 870 -61.72 27.45 22.29
C MET A 870 -62.12 27.07 20.86
N LYS A 871 -61.85 27.94 19.88
CA LYS A 871 -62.29 27.84 18.48
C LYS A 871 -63.82 27.79 18.31
N MET A 872 -64.55 28.53 19.14
CA MET A 872 -66.00 28.69 19.18
C MET A 872 -66.47 30.13 18.86
N GLU A 873 -65.60 30.95 18.26
CA GLU A 873 -65.84 32.37 17.92
C GLU A 873 -67.15 32.61 17.15
N ARG A 874 -67.58 31.66 16.32
CA ARG A 874 -68.82 31.76 15.53
C ARG A 874 -70.09 31.95 16.37
N TYR A 875 -70.07 31.66 17.68
CA TYR A 875 -71.20 31.86 18.58
C TYR A 875 -71.14 33.18 19.35
N LYS A 876 -70.13 34.02 19.10
CA LYS A 876 -69.93 35.31 19.78
C LYS A 876 -71.17 36.21 19.75
N ASP A 877 -71.83 36.30 18.60
CA ASP A 877 -73.02 37.14 18.45
C ASP A 877 -74.21 36.58 19.25
N ASN A 878 -74.31 35.25 19.37
CA ASN A 878 -75.33 34.57 20.17
C ASN A 878 -75.17 34.85 21.67
N PHE A 879 -73.93 34.81 22.19
CA PHE A 879 -73.64 35.16 23.59
C PHE A 879 -73.90 36.65 23.86
N THR A 880 -73.50 37.53 22.93
CA THR A 880 -73.69 38.97 23.05
C THR A 880 -75.17 39.36 23.02
N ALA A 881 -75.95 38.79 22.09
CA ALA A 881 -77.38 39.06 21.95
C ALA A 881 -78.22 38.56 23.15
N ALA A 882 -77.74 37.53 23.84
CA ALA A 882 -78.35 36.98 25.05
C ALA A 882 -77.90 37.67 26.35
N GLY A 883 -77.02 38.68 26.26
CA GLY A 883 -76.55 39.47 27.41
C GLY A 883 -75.32 38.92 28.13
N TYR A 884 -74.74 37.81 27.67
CA TYR A 884 -73.53 37.20 28.23
C TYR A 884 -72.26 37.89 27.70
N THR A 885 -72.04 39.12 28.16
CA THR A 885 -70.96 40.01 27.67
C THR A 885 -69.73 40.03 28.57
N THR A 886 -69.81 39.45 29.78
CA THR A 886 -68.71 39.32 30.73
C THR A 886 -68.44 37.86 31.09
N LEU A 887 -67.19 37.54 31.45
CA LEU A 887 -66.81 36.17 31.84
C LEU A 887 -67.52 35.71 33.11
N GLU A 888 -67.81 36.63 34.04
CA GLU A 888 -68.59 36.35 35.25
C GLU A 888 -70.01 35.89 34.96
N ALA A 889 -70.67 36.48 33.95
CA ALA A 889 -72.02 36.07 33.53
C ALA A 889 -72.02 34.67 32.88
N VAL A 890 -70.91 34.31 32.22
CA VAL A 890 -70.73 33.03 31.53
C VAL A 890 -70.43 31.88 32.49
N VAL A 891 -69.77 32.15 33.61
CA VAL A 891 -69.34 31.13 34.60
C VAL A 891 -70.51 30.38 35.26
N HIS A 892 -71.71 30.96 35.23
CA HIS A 892 -72.93 30.36 35.79
C HIS A 892 -73.85 29.69 34.77
N MET A 893 -73.44 29.61 33.50
CA MET A 893 -74.26 29.02 32.45
C MET A 893 -74.37 27.50 32.57
N ASN A 894 -75.57 26.98 32.33
CA ASN A 894 -75.83 25.54 32.24
C ASN A 894 -76.16 25.13 30.80
N GLN A 895 -76.41 23.83 30.61
CA GLN A 895 -76.67 23.26 29.28
C GLN A 895 -77.95 23.81 28.63
N ASP A 896 -78.98 24.12 29.41
CA ASP A 896 -80.24 24.67 28.91
C ASP A 896 -80.07 26.12 28.44
N ASP A 897 -79.20 26.90 29.10
CA ASP A 897 -78.88 28.26 28.67
C ASP A 897 -78.17 28.28 27.31
N LEU A 898 -77.24 27.34 27.07
CA LEU A 898 -76.54 27.19 25.79
C LEU A 898 -77.49 26.77 24.65
N ALA A 899 -78.45 25.89 24.94
CA ALA A 899 -79.49 25.53 23.98
C ALA A 899 -80.39 26.74 23.64
N ARG A 900 -80.73 27.57 24.63
CA ARG A 900 -81.60 28.75 24.46
C ARG A 900 -80.96 29.87 23.65
N ILE A 901 -79.64 30.01 23.69
CA ILE A 901 -78.89 30.96 22.85
C ILE A 901 -78.57 30.41 21.45
N GLY A 902 -79.15 29.27 21.06
CA GLY A 902 -79.04 28.74 19.70
C GLY A 902 -77.84 27.82 19.44
N ILE A 903 -77.18 27.31 20.48
CA ILE A 903 -76.10 26.33 20.36
C ILE A 903 -76.69 24.94 20.56
N THR A 904 -77.13 24.29 19.49
CA THR A 904 -77.86 23.00 19.55
C THR A 904 -76.96 21.76 19.44
N ALA A 905 -75.71 21.92 18.99
CA ALA A 905 -74.79 20.81 18.84
C ALA A 905 -74.17 20.39 20.18
N LEU A 906 -74.49 19.17 20.65
CA LEU A 906 -74.05 18.64 21.95
C LEU A 906 -72.53 18.69 22.16
N ALA A 907 -71.75 18.43 21.11
CA ALA A 907 -70.28 18.49 21.18
C ALA A 907 -69.76 19.90 21.50
N HIS A 908 -70.44 20.95 21.01
CA HIS A 908 -70.07 22.34 21.32
C HIS A 908 -70.59 22.75 22.70
N GLN A 909 -71.80 22.32 23.09
CA GLN A 909 -72.32 22.55 24.44
C GLN A 909 -71.38 21.97 25.50
N ASN A 910 -70.98 20.69 25.35
CA ASN A 910 -70.09 20.02 26.29
C ASN A 910 -68.71 20.69 26.36
N LYS A 911 -68.18 21.13 25.22
CA LYS A 911 -66.89 21.82 25.16
C LYS A 911 -66.95 23.19 25.83
N ILE A 912 -68.05 23.92 25.69
CA ILE A 912 -68.26 25.22 26.34
C ILE A 912 -68.43 25.04 27.86
N LEU A 913 -69.27 24.09 28.30
CA LEU A 913 -69.51 23.82 29.72
C LEU A 913 -68.27 23.31 30.46
N SER A 914 -67.44 22.49 29.82
CA SER A 914 -66.19 22.03 30.44
C SER A 914 -65.21 23.18 30.67
N SER A 915 -65.16 24.15 29.75
CA SER A 915 -64.37 25.36 29.96
C SER A 915 -64.99 26.30 30.99
N VAL A 916 -66.31 26.36 31.10
CA VAL A 916 -67.01 27.12 32.16
C VAL A 916 -66.68 26.54 33.55
N GLN A 917 -66.69 25.21 33.68
CA GLN A 917 -66.26 24.54 34.93
C GLN A 917 -64.80 24.78 35.25
N ALA A 918 -63.91 24.78 34.25
CA ALA A 918 -62.50 25.13 34.44
C ALA A 918 -62.33 26.58 34.95
N MET A 919 -63.05 27.54 34.36
CA MET A 919 -63.06 28.93 34.83
C MET A 919 -63.61 29.06 36.26
N HIS A 920 -64.69 28.38 36.59
CA HIS A 920 -65.27 28.37 37.95
C HIS A 920 -64.26 27.87 38.99
N THR A 921 -63.52 26.80 38.66
CA THR A 921 -62.52 26.20 39.55
C THR A 921 -61.31 27.13 39.75
N GLN A 922 -60.91 27.86 38.70
CA GLN A 922 -59.82 28.85 38.77
C GLN A 922 -60.21 30.09 39.58
N MET A 923 -61.45 30.59 39.45
CA MET A 923 -61.95 31.72 40.24
C MET A 923 -62.08 31.39 41.73
N GLN A 924 -62.43 30.14 42.06
CA GLN A 924 -62.44 29.64 43.45
C GLN A 924 -61.02 29.52 44.03
N GLN A 925 -60.02 29.15 43.21
CA GLN A 925 -58.62 29.11 43.65
C GLN A 925 -58.00 30.49 43.91
N MET A 926 -58.49 31.56 43.25
CA MET A 926 -58.03 32.93 43.51
C MET A 926 -58.59 33.54 44.80
N HIS A 927 -59.82 33.18 45.20
CA HIS A 927 -60.42 33.67 46.47
C HIS A 927 -59.87 32.97 47.73
N GLY A 928 -59.09 31.89 47.58
CA GLY A 928 -58.44 31.16 48.68
C GLY A 928 -57.09 31.74 49.16
N ARG A 929 -56.63 32.87 48.60
CA ARG A 929 -55.43 33.59 49.03
C ARG A 929 -55.80 34.97 49.62
N MET A 930 -56.43 34.96 50.79
CA MET A 930 -56.40 36.09 51.72
C MET A 930 -56.04 35.53 53.12
N VAL A 931 -54.93 36.02 53.66
CA VAL A 931 -54.48 35.71 55.03
C VAL A 931 -55.41 36.44 56.02
N PRO A 932 -55.87 35.79 57.11
CA PRO A 932 -56.59 36.50 58.16
C PRO A 932 -55.61 37.33 59.01
N VAL A 933 -56.04 38.54 59.38
CA VAL A 933 -55.61 39.20 60.62
C VAL A 933 -56.41 38.61 61.77
#